data_AF-A0A7W1RZ68-F1
#
_entry.id   AF-A0A7W1RZ68-F1
#
_cell.length_a   1.000
_cell.length_b   1.000
_cell.length_c   1.000
_cell.angle_alpha   90.00
_cell.angle_beta   90.00
_cell.angle_gamma   90.00
#
_symmetry.space_group_name_H-M   'P 1'
#
loop_
_entity.id
_entity.type
_entity.pdbx_description
1 polymer ?
#
loop_
_entity_poly.entity_id
_entity_poly.type
_entity_poly.pdbx_seq_one_letter_code
_entity_poly.pdbx_strand_id
1 'polypeptide(L)'
;MPGRSPATMGGMPELSALIDRDFDRGTIDRGLAYWRNGYVGELREGQGPTHVEVIVSGSEDYEVQIQWSGLNVGRDGISVDEVSGECTCPIGWRCKHVVAALAEWAARLGFPPNARRRQAPAARRAQRNEVEVEPFPELDHLAARKWHDVNADAQRWSDDLRGRAYEEARARVGELFFVLAARGSRLALDVVGGRRLKSGAMGVGKRFGHIRQVGSRAGRDYATEDDVDLIAMLLPFAGEYDGDKLLRRPPAFLIEHLLATGRCHWLDFHNTPLRLLEPVPAHLRWVERDGRRRIEIHDSQGQALDLVDTDPPLRRTGSGLGPIATDAPRARLRAIVDMPWLSAPLIRASAGSLPLPPPESLGAPVAPRPRLRLARRALTWVAMDGERRRAADVGVVTFLYGADELGVDGFAVIAGADGAPVTRDLVGERERLAELARLGVRRWPPPGTQVAGDAAMLRDQPLHLLIERMVAPGADPVAIPPAVLVALRGSGWDIVGADGVPEATLIELGEISARVDDRDGGDWFEVQLGIEVDGRRIDLVPLLTPLLRGGPEAWSRLPRAAGEPPAVLATCGDTSVLRVPLALIETLHAQLIELFDQPPGPGGGWRIDAARADLIGALDHLSPRWIGGERLRRLADRLRSCLAPPTVAVPAGLTVELRPYQRDGLAWLQHLAGLGLGGVLADDMGLGKTVQAIAHLMVERDAGRADRARLVICPASVVQVWRDQVARHAP
;
A
#
# COMPACT_ATOMS: atom_id res chain seq x y z
N MET A 1 -47.64 22.96 20.50
CA MET A 1 -47.81 22.89 19.03
C MET A 1 -47.06 24.04 18.39
N PRO A 2 -46.38 23.81 17.25
CA PRO A 2 -45.00 24.25 17.11
C PRO A 2 -44.81 25.35 16.06
N GLY A 3 -43.84 26.22 16.35
CA GLY A 3 -43.27 27.18 15.42
C GLY A 3 -41.89 27.59 15.93
N ARG A 4 -40.85 26.87 15.53
CA ARG A 4 -39.45 27.28 15.72
C ARG A 4 -38.67 26.98 14.44
N SER A 5 -38.18 28.06 13.84
CA SER A 5 -37.21 28.08 12.75
C SER A 5 -35.92 27.34 13.13
N PRO A 6 -35.19 26.80 12.13
CA PRO A 6 -34.19 25.77 12.36
C PRO A 6 -32.91 26.35 12.95
N ALA A 7 -32.48 25.74 14.05
CA ALA A 7 -31.13 25.88 14.57
C ALA A 7 -30.13 25.47 13.47
N THR A 8 -29.19 26.36 13.21
CA THR A 8 -28.04 26.14 12.34
C THR A 8 -27.21 24.97 12.86
N MET A 9 -27.37 23.81 12.22
CA MET A 9 -26.54 22.61 12.40
C MET A 9 -25.09 22.92 12.02
N GLY A 10 -24.21 23.01 13.02
CA GLY A 10 -22.77 23.01 12.81
C GLY A 10 -22.27 21.58 12.54
N GLY A 11 -21.60 21.41 11.39
CA GLY A 11 -20.75 20.27 11.05
C GLY A 11 -21.46 18.93 10.85
N MET A 12 -22.01 18.69 9.65
CA MET A 12 -22.39 17.33 9.27
C MET A 12 -21.13 16.46 9.08
N PRO A 13 -21.15 15.19 9.51
CA PRO A 13 -20.06 14.24 9.32
C PRO A 13 -19.91 13.86 7.85
N GLU A 14 -18.71 13.96 7.28
CA GLU A 14 -18.48 13.62 5.89
C GLU A 14 -18.04 12.15 5.73
N LEU A 15 -18.84 11.37 4.99
CA LEU A 15 -18.47 10.08 4.37
C LEU A 15 -17.30 10.24 3.36
N SER A 16 -16.93 11.49 3.03
CA SER A 16 -15.90 11.85 2.04
C SER A 16 -14.56 11.19 2.36
N ALA A 17 -14.13 11.16 3.62
CA ALA A 17 -12.83 10.62 4.01
C ALA A 17 -12.69 9.11 3.71
N LEU A 18 -13.79 8.37 3.70
CA LEU A 18 -13.80 6.93 3.47
C LEU A 18 -13.88 6.59 1.98
N ILE A 19 -14.63 7.38 1.21
CA ILE A 19 -14.73 7.27 -0.24
C ILE A 19 -13.46 7.81 -0.93
N ASP A 20 -12.89 8.91 -0.44
CA ASP A 20 -11.71 9.59 -1.02
C ASP A 20 -10.40 8.79 -0.83
N ARG A 21 -10.37 7.84 0.12
CA ARG A 21 -9.19 7.00 0.40
C ARG A 21 -9.01 5.87 -0.62
N ASP A 22 -10.13 5.27 -1.03
CA ASP A 22 -10.12 3.99 -1.75
C ASP A 22 -10.66 4.09 -3.20
N PHE A 23 -11.26 5.22 -3.57
CA PHE A 23 -11.82 5.50 -4.91
C PHE A 23 -11.22 6.76 -5.55
N ASP A 24 -11.02 6.75 -6.87
CA ASP A 24 -10.60 7.96 -7.60
C ASP A 24 -11.76 8.95 -7.75
N ARG A 25 -11.44 10.24 -7.86
CA ARG A 25 -12.44 11.32 -7.92
C ARG A 25 -13.48 11.17 -9.03
N GLY A 26 -13.09 10.62 -10.20
CA GLY A 26 -14.02 10.40 -11.31
C GLY A 26 -14.98 9.24 -11.06
N THR A 27 -14.54 8.22 -10.33
CA THR A 27 -15.41 7.13 -9.86
C THR A 27 -16.35 7.60 -8.75
N ILE A 28 -15.88 8.48 -7.87
CA ILE A 28 -16.68 9.11 -6.83
C ILE A 28 -17.80 9.95 -7.43
N ASP A 29 -17.46 10.85 -8.36
CA ASP A 29 -18.43 11.74 -9.01
C ASP A 29 -19.50 10.95 -9.79
N ARG A 30 -19.09 9.88 -10.50
CA ARG A 30 -20.01 8.99 -11.22
C ARG A 30 -20.89 8.16 -10.27
N GLY A 31 -20.35 7.66 -9.17
CA GLY A 31 -21.11 6.89 -8.19
C GLY A 31 -22.14 7.74 -7.44
N LEU A 32 -21.76 8.95 -7.03
CA LEU A 32 -22.68 9.92 -6.44
C LEU A 32 -23.76 10.36 -7.44
N ALA A 33 -23.45 10.43 -8.74
CA ALA A 33 -24.45 10.67 -9.77
C ALA A 33 -25.45 9.51 -9.91
N TYR A 34 -24.99 8.26 -9.82
CA TYR A 34 -25.88 7.09 -9.86
C TYR A 34 -26.84 7.04 -8.67
N TRP A 35 -26.34 7.34 -7.48
CA TRP A 35 -27.16 7.45 -6.28
C TRP A 35 -28.21 8.57 -6.38
N ARG A 36 -27.81 9.78 -6.80
CA ARG A 36 -28.73 10.92 -6.96
C ARG A 36 -29.82 10.70 -8.01
N ASN A 37 -29.53 9.91 -9.04
CA ASN A 37 -30.47 9.60 -10.11
C ASN A 37 -31.39 8.42 -9.78
N GLY A 38 -31.31 7.84 -8.57
CA GLY A 38 -32.19 6.77 -8.13
C GLY A 38 -31.90 5.41 -8.76
N TYR A 39 -30.67 5.18 -9.22
CA TYR A 39 -30.27 3.91 -9.83
C TYR A 39 -29.85 2.85 -8.79
N VAL A 40 -30.00 3.14 -7.50
CA VAL A 40 -29.69 2.21 -6.41
C VAL A 40 -31.00 1.63 -5.88
N GLY A 41 -31.11 0.31 -5.91
CA GLY A 41 -32.25 -0.43 -5.39
C GLY A 41 -32.29 -0.47 -3.86
N GLU A 42 -33.20 -1.26 -3.33
CA GLU A 42 -33.36 -1.41 -1.89
C GLU A 42 -32.21 -2.23 -1.29
N LEU A 43 -31.46 -1.65 -0.34
CA LEU A 43 -30.44 -2.36 0.46
C LEU A 43 -31.11 -3.45 1.32
N ARG A 44 -30.59 -4.67 1.24
CA ARG A 44 -31.01 -5.86 1.99
C ARG A 44 -29.92 -6.26 2.99
N GLU A 45 -30.28 -6.36 4.26
CA GLU A 45 -29.38 -6.89 5.30
C GLU A 45 -29.23 -8.41 5.12
N GLY A 46 -27.98 -8.90 5.03
CA GLY A 46 -27.73 -10.33 5.02
C GLY A 46 -27.52 -10.90 6.43
N GLN A 47 -27.17 -12.18 6.54
CA GLN A 47 -27.07 -12.91 7.81
C GLN A 47 -25.84 -12.52 8.67
N GLY A 48 -25.85 -11.34 9.30
CA GLY A 48 -24.82 -10.87 10.24
C GLY A 48 -24.75 -9.34 10.37
N PRO A 49 -24.16 -8.78 11.44
CA PRO A 49 -24.27 -7.36 11.81
C PRO A 49 -23.43 -6.37 10.97
N THR A 50 -22.84 -6.79 9.85
CA THR A 50 -21.78 -6.03 9.15
C THR A 50 -21.78 -6.14 7.62
N HIS A 51 -22.89 -6.54 7.00
CA HIS A 51 -22.96 -6.63 5.54
C HIS A 51 -24.34 -6.32 4.96
N VAL A 52 -24.34 -5.69 3.77
CA VAL A 52 -25.57 -5.32 3.06
C VAL A 52 -25.39 -5.54 1.56
N GLU A 53 -26.43 -6.03 0.94
CA GLU A 53 -26.51 -6.30 -0.49
C GLU A 53 -27.47 -5.32 -1.16
N VAL A 54 -27.13 -4.83 -2.35
CA VAL A 54 -27.99 -3.94 -3.12
C VAL A 54 -27.78 -4.13 -4.61
N ILE A 55 -28.86 -3.97 -5.37
CA ILE A 55 -28.80 -3.95 -6.83
C ILE A 55 -28.64 -2.51 -7.30
N VAL A 56 -27.63 -2.23 -8.13
CA VAL A 56 -27.43 -0.93 -8.76
C VAL A 56 -27.64 -1.06 -10.27
N SER A 57 -28.66 -0.39 -10.78
CA SER A 57 -29.06 -0.43 -12.19
C SER A 57 -28.18 0.47 -13.05
N GLY A 58 -27.65 -0.06 -14.14
CA GLY A 58 -26.81 0.66 -15.11
C GLY A 58 -27.20 0.32 -16.55
N SER A 59 -26.23 -0.13 -17.34
CA SER A 59 -26.52 -0.76 -18.64
C SER A 59 -27.24 -2.11 -18.48
N GLU A 60 -27.01 -2.76 -17.35
CA GLU A 60 -27.66 -3.96 -16.82
C GLU A 60 -27.73 -3.81 -15.29
N ASP A 61 -28.37 -4.73 -14.58
CA ASP A 61 -28.44 -4.72 -13.12
C ASP A 61 -27.20 -5.39 -12.51
N TYR A 62 -26.52 -4.67 -11.61
CA TYR A 62 -25.32 -5.17 -10.92
C TYR A 62 -25.60 -5.41 -9.45
N GLU A 63 -25.27 -6.61 -8.98
CA GLU A 63 -25.33 -6.94 -7.56
C GLU A 63 -24.08 -6.40 -6.87
N VAL A 64 -24.28 -5.66 -5.80
CA VAL A 64 -23.24 -4.99 -5.03
C VAL A 64 -23.37 -5.43 -3.58
N GLN A 65 -22.29 -6.03 -3.06
CA GLN A 65 -22.16 -6.40 -1.67
C GLN A 65 -21.20 -5.42 -0.99
N ILE A 66 -21.59 -4.91 0.17
CA ILE A 66 -20.73 -4.05 1.00
C ILE A 66 -20.60 -4.72 2.36
N GLN A 67 -19.36 -4.88 2.82
CA GLN A 67 -19.03 -5.36 4.15
C GLN A 67 -18.18 -4.33 4.88
N TRP A 68 -18.33 -4.28 6.21
CA TRP A 68 -17.54 -3.36 7.01
C TRP A 68 -17.16 -3.89 8.38
N SER A 69 -16.09 -3.37 8.97
CA SER A 69 -15.71 -3.64 10.36
C SER A 69 -15.59 -2.36 11.16
N GLY A 70 -15.97 -2.41 12.44
CA GLY A 70 -15.81 -1.28 13.37
C GLY A 70 -16.79 -0.13 13.16
N LEU A 71 -18.05 -0.42 12.83
CA LEU A 71 -19.09 0.59 12.66
C LEU A 71 -19.37 1.31 13.98
N ASN A 72 -18.95 2.57 14.09
CA ASN A 72 -19.21 3.44 15.24
C ASN A 72 -20.12 4.59 14.83
N VAL A 73 -21.34 4.62 15.40
CA VAL A 73 -22.32 5.69 15.19
C VAL A 73 -22.29 6.63 16.40
N GLY A 74 -21.59 7.75 16.26
CA GLY A 74 -21.48 8.79 17.29
C GLY A 74 -22.35 10.01 16.99
N ARG A 75 -22.41 10.96 17.95
CA ARG A 75 -23.06 12.27 17.72
C ARG A 75 -22.41 13.08 16.59
N ASP A 76 -21.15 12.77 16.28
CA ASP A 76 -20.33 13.42 15.25
C ASP A 76 -20.18 12.56 13.98
N GLY A 77 -21.00 11.50 13.78
CA GLY A 77 -21.08 10.74 12.53
C GLY A 77 -20.84 9.24 12.57
N ILE A 78 -20.79 8.66 11.37
CA ILE A 78 -20.40 7.27 11.15
C ILE A 78 -18.90 7.23 10.89
N SER A 79 -18.20 6.39 11.66
CA SER A 79 -16.85 5.96 11.32
C SER A 79 -16.83 4.45 11.16
N VAL A 80 -16.01 3.98 10.22
CA VAL A 80 -15.87 2.58 9.87
C VAL A 80 -14.38 2.31 9.70
N ASP A 81 -13.86 1.30 10.37
CA ASP A 81 -12.41 1.01 10.39
C ASP A 81 -11.96 0.46 9.03
N GLU A 82 -12.80 -0.39 8.43
CA GLU A 82 -12.59 -0.95 7.10
C GLU A 82 -13.92 -1.12 6.38
N VAL A 83 -13.94 -0.80 5.08
CA VAL A 83 -15.06 -1.07 4.20
C VAL A 83 -14.51 -1.82 3.00
N SER A 84 -15.12 -2.94 2.70
CA SER A 84 -14.85 -3.76 1.53
C SER A 84 -16.15 -3.95 0.75
N GLY A 85 -16.04 -4.30 -0.51
CA GLY A 85 -17.20 -4.40 -1.36
C GLY A 85 -16.88 -5.05 -2.67
N GLU A 86 -17.87 -5.77 -3.17
CA GLU A 86 -17.77 -6.56 -4.36
C GLU A 86 -18.95 -6.19 -5.24
N CYS A 87 -18.70 -6.06 -6.53
CA CYS A 87 -19.73 -5.78 -7.50
C CYS A 87 -19.58 -6.76 -8.65
N THR A 88 -20.69 -7.28 -9.16
CA THR A 88 -20.70 -8.19 -10.32
C THR A 88 -20.34 -7.53 -11.64
N CYS A 89 -20.06 -6.22 -11.66
CA CYS A 89 -19.56 -5.53 -12.84
C CYS A 89 -18.10 -5.92 -13.17
N PRO A 90 -17.63 -5.75 -14.42
CA PRO A 90 -16.26 -6.11 -14.81
C PRO A 90 -15.13 -5.43 -14.03
N ILE A 91 -15.44 -4.33 -13.31
CA ILE A 91 -14.49 -3.55 -12.50
C ILE A 91 -14.39 -4.08 -11.06
N GLY A 92 -15.41 -4.78 -10.55
CA GLY A 92 -15.43 -5.29 -9.17
C GLY A 92 -15.51 -4.19 -8.11
N TRP A 93 -14.61 -4.25 -7.11
CA TRP A 93 -14.60 -3.41 -5.90
C TRP A 93 -14.52 -1.89 -6.16
N ARG A 94 -13.65 -1.43 -7.07
CA ARG A 94 -13.40 0.01 -7.28
C ARG A 94 -14.32 0.66 -8.32
N CYS A 95 -15.56 0.20 -8.39
CA CYS A 95 -16.51 0.70 -9.38
C CYS A 95 -17.43 1.79 -8.81
N LYS A 96 -18.05 2.55 -9.72
CA LYS A 96 -19.06 3.56 -9.38
C LYS A 96 -20.30 2.98 -8.68
N HIS A 97 -20.59 1.69 -8.86
CA HIS A 97 -21.75 1.03 -8.24
C HIS A 97 -21.53 0.79 -6.75
N VAL A 98 -20.30 0.48 -6.33
CA VAL A 98 -19.93 0.39 -4.90
C VAL A 98 -20.03 1.76 -4.22
N VAL A 99 -19.56 2.83 -4.88
CA VAL A 99 -19.74 4.20 -4.37
C VAL A 99 -21.22 4.57 -4.23
N ALA A 100 -22.05 4.21 -5.21
CA ALA A 100 -23.50 4.48 -5.18
C ALA A 100 -24.20 3.73 -4.04
N ALA A 101 -23.82 2.46 -3.82
CA ALA A 101 -24.31 1.63 -2.73
C ALA A 101 -23.86 2.14 -1.35
N LEU A 102 -22.62 2.63 -1.22
CA LEU A 102 -22.12 3.27 0.01
C LEU A 102 -22.86 4.57 0.33
N ALA A 103 -23.18 5.36 -0.69
CA ALA A 103 -23.95 6.59 -0.54
C ALA A 103 -25.39 6.31 -0.05
N GLU A 104 -26.03 5.26 -0.60
CA GLU A 104 -27.37 4.83 -0.16
C GLU A 104 -27.37 4.30 1.28
N TRP A 105 -26.35 3.52 1.64
CA TRP A 105 -26.20 3.00 2.99
C TRP A 105 -26.00 4.13 4.01
N ALA A 106 -25.15 5.11 3.71
CA ALA A 106 -24.94 6.28 4.55
C ALA A 106 -26.20 7.15 4.67
N ALA A 107 -26.97 7.28 3.58
CA ALA A 107 -28.24 8.01 3.58
C ALA A 107 -29.28 7.36 4.50
N ARG A 108 -29.39 6.02 4.50
CA ARG A 108 -30.26 5.28 5.43
C ARG A 108 -29.91 5.49 6.89
N LEU A 109 -28.63 5.69 7.18
CA LEU A 109 -28.14 5.98 8.53
C LEU A 109 -28.24 7.47 8.91
N GLY A 110 -28.72 8.33 8.00
CA GLY A 110 -28.96 9.75 8.27
C GLY A 110 -27.81 10.69 7.90
N PHE A 111 -26.82 10.24 7.12
CA PHE A 111 -25.60 10.99 6.78
C PHE A 111 -25.42 11.17 5.27
N PRO A 112 -26.15 12.12 4.63
CA PRO A 112 -26.01 12.39 3.21
C PRO A 112 -24.67 13.09 2.87
N PRO A 113 -23.97 12.72 1.78
CA PRO A 113 -22.71 13.35 1.40
C PRO A 113 -22.92 14.77 0.86
N ASN A 114 -22.42 15.80 1.55
CA ASN A 114 -22.47 17.21 1.10
C ASN A 114 -21.08 17.86 1.01
N ALA A 115 -20.83 18.58 -0.08
CA ALA A 115 -19.58 19.29 -0.37
C ALA A 115 -19.71 20.81 -0.16
N ARG A 116 -18.89 21.44 0.71
CA ARG A 116 -18.28 22.81 0.55
C ARG A 116 -17.48 23.39 1.77
N ARG A 117 -16.22 23.77 1.47
CA ARG A 117 -15.18 24.72 2.02
C ARG A 117 -15.30 25.54 3.35
N ARG A 118 -14.27 25.36 4.23
CA ARG A 118 -13.40 26.24 5.11
C ARG A 118 -13.92 27.43 5.96
N GLN A 119 -13.55 27.46 7.26
CA GLN A 119 -12.55 28.37 7.93
C GLN A 119 -12.45 28.14 9.48
N ALA A 120 -11.27 28.31 10.08
CA ALA A 120 -11.03 28.47 11.54
C ALA A 120 -10.87 29.99 11.87
N PRO A 121 -10.81 30.52 13.13
CA PRO A 121 -10.63 29.90 14.46
C PRO A 121 -11.43 30.56 15.64
N ALA A 122 -11.21 30.13 16.91
CA ALA A 122 -10.97 30.95 18.12
C ALA A 122 -11.59 30.40 19.44
N ALA A 123 -10.86 30.62 20.53
CA ALA A 123 -11.03 30.06 21.87
C ALA A 123 -12.03 30.81 22.78
N ARG A 124 -12.64 30.12 23.75
CA ARG A 124 -12.64 30.43 25.22
C ARG A 124 -13.70 29.64 26.01
N ARG A 125 -13.21 28.95 27.07
CA ARG A 125 -13.65 28.94 28.50
C ARG A 125 -15.06 29.44 28.85
N ALA A 126 -15.76 29.00 29.89
CA ALA A 126 -15.69 27.94 30.92
C ALA A 126 -16.92 28.15 31.85
N GLN A 127 -17.22 27.17 32.71
CA GLN A 127 -17.97 27.21 34.01
C GLN A 127 -19.22 26.31 34.03
N ARG A 128 -19.19 25.16 34.74
CA ARG A 128 -19.37 24.91 36.21
C ARG A 128 -20.87 24.97 36.59
N ASN A 129 -21.50 24.07 37.36
CA ASN A 129 -21.08 23.26 38.51
C ASN A 129 -22.17 22.17 38.84
N GLU A 130 -21.85 20.91 39.16
CA GLU A 130 -21.80 20.24 40.52
C GLU A 130 -23.07 19.37 40.79
N VAL A 131 -23.09 18.12 41.33
CA VAL A 131 -22.21 17.36 42.28
C VAL A 131 -22.25 15.82 42.07
N GLU A 132 -21.04 15.22 42.17
CA GLU A 132 -20.48 13.91 42.63
C GLU A 132 -21.20 12.54 42.53
N VAL A 133 -20.53 11.61 41.82
CA VAL A 133 -19.94 10.35 42.34
C VAL A 133 -18.59 10.15 41.62
N GLU A 134 -17.46 9.92 42.31
CA GLU A 134 -16.10 9.79 41.72
C GLU A 134 -15.81 8.39 41.13
N PRO A 135 -15.33 8.32 39.86
CA PRO A 135 -14.39 7.30 39.41
C PRO A 135 -13.03 7.89 38.96
N PHE A 136 -12.00 7.06 39.12
CA PHE A 136 -10.55 7.27 38.92
C PHE A 136 -10.10 8.21 37.77
N PRO A 137 -9.05 9.04 37.98
CA PRO A 137 -8.54 9.95 36.95
C PRO A 137 -7.46 9.32 36.02
N GLU A 138 -7.73 9.51 34.73
CA GLU A 138 -6.80 9.84 33.62
C GLU A 138 -5.82 8.75 33.09
N LEU A 139 -6.33 7.93 32.16
CA LEU A 139 -5.57 7.41 31.02
C LEU A 139 -5.66 8.44 29.88
N ASP A 140 -4.51 8.97 29.42
CA ASP A 140 -4.39 9.87 28.28
C ASP A 140 -5.19 9.40 27.05
N HIS A 141 -5.90 10.32 26.38
CA HIS A 141 -6.81 10.03 25.26
C HIS A 141 -6.15 9.40 24.00
N LEU A 142 -4.81 9.28 23.95
CA LEU A 142 -4.10 8.51 22.93
C LEU A 142 -3.92 7.02 23.30
N ALA A 143 -4.07 6.67 24.59
CA ALA A 143 -4.02 5.30 25.10
C ALA A 143 -5.39 4.60 24.99
N ALA A 144 -6.50 5.33 25.12
CA ALA A 144 -7.85 4.78 25.03
C ALA A 144 -8.18 4.18 23.64
N ARG A 145 -7.67 4.78 22.55
CA ARG A 145 -7.85 4.25 21.19
C ARG A 145 -7.08 2.94 20.93
N LYS A 146 -5.92 2.76 21.57
CA LYS A 146 -5.18 1.48 21.56
C LYS A 146 -5.77 0.43 22.52
N TRP A 147 -6.59 0.86 23.49
CA TRP A 147 -7.18 -0.03 24.48
C TRP A 147 -8.40 -0.79 23.92
N HIS A 148 -9.11 -0.24 22.93
CA HIS A 148 -10.28 -0.89 22.33
C HIS A 148 -9.92 -1.99 21.30
N ASP A 149 -8.95 -1.76 20.40
CA ASP A 149 -8.56 -2.76 19.39
C ASP A 149 -7.83 -3.96 19.99
N VAL A 150 -6.97 -3.71 20.98
CA VAL A 150 -6.21 -4.76 21.67
C VAL A 150 -7.10 -5.57 22.63
N ASN A 151 -8.24 -5.01 23.06
CA ASN A 151 -9.24 -5.72 23.85
C ASN A 151 -10.14 -6.64 23.01
N ALA A 152 -10.36 -6.40 21.72
CA ALA A 152 -11.24 -7.28 20.94
C ALA A 152 -10.69 -8.72 20.83
N ASP A 153 -9.37 -8.88 20.68
CA ASP A 153 -8.72 -10.19 20.65
C ASP A 153 -8.55 -10.82 22.03
N ALA A 154 -8.29 -10.02 23.07
CA ALA A 154 -8.25 -10.50 24.46
C ALA A 154 -9.64 -10.92 24.93
N GLN A 155 -10.69 -10.18 24.55
CA GLN A 155 -12.09 -10.48 24.81
C GLN A 155 -12.52 -11.70 24.01
N ARG A 156 -12.23 -11.78 22.70
CA ARG A 156 -12.48 -12.99 21.88
C ARG A 156 -11.76 -14.21 22.46
N TRP A 157 -10.51 -14.09 22.90
CA TRP A 157 -9.75 -15.18 23.52
C TRP A 157 -10.35 -15.62 24.87
N SER A 158 -10.79 -14.67 25.70
CA SER A 158 -11.51 -14.92 26.95
C SER A 158 -12.87 -15.59 26.69
N ASP A 159 -13.63 -15.09 25.71
CA ASP A 159 -14.92 -15.63 25.29
C ASP A 159 -14.77 -17.03 24.65
N ASP A 160 -13.67 -17.32 23.94
CA ASP A 160 -13.39 -18.66 23.37
C ASP A 160 -13.04 -19.70 24.44
N LEU A 161 -12.41 -19.25 25.53
CA LEU A 161 -12.14 -20.04 26.74
C LEU A 161 -13.42 -20.28 27.55
N ARG A 162 -14.24 -19.23 27.72
CA ARG A 162 -15.50 -19.24 28.50
C ARG A 162 -16.66 -19.91 27.75
N GLY A 163 -16.75 -19.74 26.43
CA GLY A 163 -17.84 -20.19 25.56
C GLY A 163 -17.82 -21.66 25.16
N ARG A 164 -16.74 -22.39 25.46
CA ARG A 164 -16.65 -23.85 25.26
C ARG A 164 -16.73 -24.58 26.60
N ALA A 165 -17.94 -24.63 27.16
CA ALA A 165 -18.39 -25.42 28.33
C ALA A 165 -17.43 -25.44 29.53
N TYR A 166 -17.51 -24.41 30.36
CA TYR A 166 -16.77 -24.29 31.62
C TYR A 166 -17.35 -25.12 32.79
N GLU A 167 -18.46 -25.84 32.60
CA GLU A 167 -19.08 -26.62 33.69
C GLU A 167 -18.51 -28.04 33.87
N GLU A 168 -17.81 -28.62 32.88
CA GLU A 168 -17.36 -30.03 32.94
C GLU A 168 -15.91 -30.23 33.47
N ALA A 169 -15.13 -29.17 33.70
CA ALA A 169 -13.70 -29.28 34.03
C ALA A 169 -13.35 -29.28 35.54
N ARG A 170 -14.33 -29.30 36.44
CA ARG A 170 -14.12 -29.14 37.90
C ARG A 170 -13.47 -30.34 38.61
N ALA A 171 -12.80 -31.25 37.87
CA ALA A 171 -12.20 -32.47 38.44
C ALA A 171 -10.75 -32.78 37.99
N ARG A 172 -9.96 -31.82 37.46
CA ARG A 172 -8.61 -32.11 36.93
C ARG A 172 -7.46 -31.24 37.49
N VAL A 173 -7.00 -31.60 38.71
CA VAL A 173 -5.64 -31.68 39.32
C VAL A 173 -4.44 -30.79 38.87
N GLY A 174 -4.54 -29.75 38.04
CA GLY A 174 -3.40 -28.88 37.62
C GLY A 174 -3.51 -27.41 38.05
N GLU A 175 -2.38 -26.68 38.09
CA GLU A 175 -2.32 -25.22 38.31
C GLU A 175 -1.32 -24.56 37.32
N LEU A 176 -1.55 -23.30 36.97
CA LEU A 176 -0.56 -22.47 36.24
C LEU A 176 0.44 -21.80 37.19
N PHE A 177 1.69 -21.76 36.75
CA PHE A 177 2.82 -21.05 37.35
C PHE A 177 3.38 -20.04 36.36
N PHE A 178 3.80 -18.90 36.89
CA PHE A 178 4.34 -17.78 36.13
C PHE A 178 5.82 -17.63 36.45
N VAL A 179 6.67 -17.48 35.45
CA VAL A 179 8.12 -17.30 35.63
C VAL A 179 8.54 -16.00 34.99
N LEU A 180 8.92 -15.04 35.83
CA LEU A 180 9.45 -13.76 35.40
C LEU A 180 10.97 -13.81 35.23
N ALA A 181 11.48 -13.15 34.21
CA ALA A 181 12.90 -12.98 33.99
C ALA A 181 13.21 -11.58 33.44
N ALA A 182 14.38 -11.02 33.75
CA ALA A 182 14.86 -9.82 33.09
C ALA A 182 15.61 -10.17 31.80
N ARG A 183 15.29 -9.49 30.70
CA ARG A 183 16.06 -9.53 29.44
C ARG A 183 16.44 -8.09 29.06
N GLY A 184 17.65 -7.68 29.41
CA GLY A 184 18.04 -6.27 29.35
C GLY A 184 17.21 -5.45 30.35
N SER A 185 16.60 -4.36 29.90
CA SER A 185 15.64 -3.59 30.71
C SER A 185 14.23 -4.19 30.76
N ARG A 186 13.89 -5.12 29.86
CA ARG A 186 12.50 -5.62 29.70
C ARG A 186 12.20 -6.83 30.57
N LEU A 187 10.93 -6.99 30.91
CA LEU A 187 10.40 -8.14 31.65
C LEU A 187 9.96 -9.24 30.68
N ALA A 188 10.36 -10.48 30.93
CA ALA A 188 9.86 -11.67 30.26
C ALA A 188 8.95 -12.47 31.21
N LEU A 189 7.91 -13.10 30.69
CA LEU A 189 6.95 -13.96 31.35
C LEU A 189 6.84 -15.30 30.61
N ASP A 190 7.20 -16.37 31.31
CA ASP A 190 6.96 -17.75 30.92
C ASP A 190 5.78 -18.32 31.73
N VAL A 191 4.95 -19.16 31.09
CA VAL A 191 3.83 -19.83 31.75
C VAL A 191 4.04 -21.35 31.73
N VAL A 192 3.84 -21.98 32.88
CA VAL A 192 4.05 -23.41 33.09
C VAL A 192 2.85 -24.03 33.78
N GLY A 193 2.23 -25.03 33.17
CA GLY A 193 1.24 -25.89 33.81
C GLY A 193 1.93 -26.99 34.61
N GLY A 194 1.56 -27.17 35.88
CA GLY A 194 2.15 -28.16 36.77
C GLY A 194 1.16 -28.72 37.78
N ARG A 195 1.63 -29.66 38.61
CA ARG A 195 0.87 -30.23 39.73
C ARG A 195 1.68 -30.19 41.02
N ARG A 196 1.03 -29.87 42.14
CA ARG A 196 1.61 -30.05 43.48
C ARG A 196 1.65 -31.54 43.82
N LEU A 197 2.83 -32.05 44.16
CA LEU A 197 2.99 -33.43 44.64
C LEU A 197 2.68 -33.50 46.14
N LYS A 198 2.34 -34.70 46.64
CA LYS A 198 2.06 -34.96 48.07
C LYS A 198 3.23 -34.62 49.01
N SER A 199 4.46 -34.53 48.48
CA SER A 199 5.67 -34.12 49.21
C SER A 199 5.84 -32.61 49.36
N GLY A 200 4.93 -31.80 48.80
CA GLY A 200 5.09 -30.35 48.70
C GLY A 200 6.00 -29.89 47.54
N ALA A 201 6.68 -30.83 46.86
CA ALA A 201 7.46 -30.56 45.66
C ALA A 201 6.57 -30.41 44.42
N MET A 202 7.07 -29.70 43.41
CA MET A 202 6.30 -29.34 42.20
C MET A 202 6.68 -30.22 41.01
N GLY A 203 5.71 -30.83 40.33
CA GLY A 203 5.91 -31.57 39.08
C GLY A 203 5.54 -30.73 37.86
N VAL A 204 6.44 -30.64 36.87
CA VAL A 204 6.16 -29.96 35.58
C VAL A 204 5.25 -30.83 34.74
N GLY A 205 4.11 -30.27 34.30
CA GLY A 205 3.25 -30.90 33.31
C GLY A 205 3.57 -30.41 31.89
N LYS A 206 3.38 -29.11 31.65
CA LYS A 206 3.51 -28.51 30.31
C LYS A 206 4.08 -27.09 30.39
N ARG A 207 5.17 -26.83 29.67
CA ARG A 207 5.63 -25.45 29.43
C ARG A 207 4.92 -24.89 28.21
N PHE A 208 4.38 -23.69 28.32
CA PHE A 208 3.75 -23.00 27.20
C PHE A 208 4.82 -22.19 26.47
N GLY A 209 4.93 -22.38 25.16
CA GLY A 209 5.91 -21.69 24.32
C GLY A 209 5.59 -20.21 24.13
N HIS A 210 4.32 -19.83 24.32
CA HIS A 210 3.83 -18.45 24.28
C HIS A 210 2.56 -18.31 25.13
N ILE A 211 2.31 -17.11 25.69
CA ILE A 211 1.23 -16.87 26.67
C ILE A 211 -0.16 -17.16 26.07
N ARG A 212 -0.37 -16.94 24.76
CA ARG A 212 -1.64 -17.25 24.08
C ARG A 212 -1.93 -18.76 24.00
N GLN A 213 -0.92 -19.65 24.10
CA GLN A 213 -1.13 -21.11 24.11
C GLN A 213 -1.91 -21.59 25.34
N VAL A 214 -2.00 -20.78 26.40
CA VAL A 214 -2.83 -21.09 27.55
C VAL A 214 -4.31 -21.18 27.16
N GLY A 215 -4.74 -20.48 26.11
CA GLY A 215 -6.10 -20.60 25.56
C GLY A 215 -6.39 -21.92 24.83
N SER A 216 -5.36 -22.71 24.52
CA SER A 216 -5.53 -24.01 23.87
C SER A 216 -6.20 -25.04 24.78
N ARG A 217 -6.69 -26.14 24.20
CA ARG A 217 -7.26 -27.28 24.95
C ARG A 217 -6.35 -27.78 26.09
N ALA A 218 -5.04 -27.64 25.94
CA ALA A 218 -4.06 -28.09 26.92
C ALA A 218 -3.82 -27.09 28.07
N GLY A 219 -4.20 -25.81 27.93
CA GLY A 219 -4.13 -24.85 29.04
C GLY A 219 -5.36 -24.92 29.96
N ARG A 220 -6.49 -25.41 29.44
CA ARG A 220 -7.72 -25.68 30.21
C ARG A 220 -7.53 -26.68 31.35
N ASP A 221 -6.54 -27.56 31.25
CA ASP A 221 -6.20 -28.52 32.31
C ASP A 221 -5.45 -27.89 33.50
N TYR A 222 -5.11 -26.58 33.44
CA TYR A 222 -4.29 -25.90 34.45
C TYR A 222 -4.78 -24.50 34.85
N ALA A 223 -5.49 -23.77 33.97
CA ALA A 223 -5.88 -22.37 34.19
C ALA A 223 -7.17 -22.24 35.02
N THR A 224 -7.19 -21.34 36.00
CA THR A 224 -8.42 -20.90 36.69
C THR A 224 -9.10 -19.74 35.97
N GLU A 225 -10.33 -19.39 36.36
CA GLU A 225 -11.02 -18.15 35.91
C GLU A 225 -10.15 -16.90 36.14
N ASP A 226 -9.57 -16.77 37.33
CA ASP A 226 -8.67 -15.66 37.66
C ASP A 226 -7.40 -15.66 36.79
N ASP A 227 -6.88 -16.83 36.41
CA ASP A 227 -5.71 -16.94 35.53
C ASP A 227 -6.04 -16.48 34.12
N VAL A 228 -7.23 -16.84 33.62
CA VAL A 228 -7.72 -16.42 32.30
C VAL A 228 -7.84 -14.89 32.28
N ASP A 229 -8.42 -14.29 33.31
CA ASP A 229 -8.60 -12.84 33.37
C ASP A 229 -7.27 -12.11 33.50
N LEU A 230 -6.37 -12.61 34.35
CA LEU A 230 -5.03 -12.05 34.50
C LEU A 230 -4.21 -12.12 33.21
N ILE A 231 -4.27 -13.26 32.51
CA ILE A 231 -3.58 -13.43 31.22
C ILE A 231 -4.22 -12.55 30.15
N ALA A 232 -5.54 -12.46 30.09
CA ALA A 232 -6.26 -11.59 29.15
C ALA A 232 -5.84 -10.12 29.33
N MET A 233 -5.68 -9.66 30.58
CA MET A 233 -5.20 -8.31 30.87
C MET A 233 -3.71 -8.09 30.55
N LEU A 234 -2.89 -9.15 30.56
CA LEU A 234 -1.46 -9.09 30.22
C LEU A 234 -1.17 -9.19 28.71
N LEU A 235 -2.07 -9.83 27.94
CA LEU A 235 -1.94 -10.03 26.49
C LEU A 235 -1.65 -8.74 25.69
N PRO A 236 -2.29 -7.59 25.98
CA PRO A 236 -1.99 -6.32 25.31
C PRO A 236 -0.54 -5.87 25.41
N PHE A 237 0.15 -6.32 26.46
CA PHE A 237 1.53 -5.98 26.75
C PHE A 237 2.49 -7.08 26.32
N ALA A 238 2.01 -8.28 25.97
CA ALA A 238 2.84 -9.34 25.43
C ALA A 238 3.27 -9.02 23.99
N GLY A 239 4.57 -9.10 23.72
CA GLY A 239 5.10 -8.85 22.39
C GLY A 239 4.76 -9.99 21.43
N GLU A 240 3.92 -9.70 20.43
CA GLU A 240 3.37 -10.65 19.44
C GLU A 240 4.40 -11.51 18.66
N TYR A 241 5.71 -11.24 18.77
CA TYR A 241 6.71 -11.77 17.85
C TYR A 241 8.00 -12.37 18.48
N ASP A 242 8.11 -12.44 19.82
CA ASP A 242 9.17 -13.19 20.56
C ASP A 242 8.58 -14.37 21.36
N GLY A 243 7.59 -15.04 20.75
CA GLY A 243 6.77 -16.05 21.41
C GLY A 243 5.94 -15.50 22.57
N ASP A 244 5.45 -14.25 22.51
CA ASP A 244 4.70 -13.57 23.57
C ASP A 244 5.37 -13.55 24.96
N LYS A 245 6.67 -13.87 25.06
CA LYS A 245 7.35 -13.96 26.36
C LYS A 245 7.75 -12.59 26.89
N LEU A 246 8.08 -11.64 26.02
CA LEU A 246 8.48 -10.30 26.45
C LEU A 246 7.25 -9.42 26.71
N LEU A 247 7.12 -8.91 27.93
CA LEU A 247 6.12 -7.91 28.29
C LEU A 247 6.68 -6.51 28.01
N ARG A 248 6.00 -5.77 27.14
CA ARG A 248 6.33 -4.41 26.70
C ARG A 248 5.71 -3.40 27.66
N ARG A 249 6.38 -3.19 28.80
CA ARG A 249 5.97 -2.26 29.89
C ARG A 249 4.57 -2.55 30.39
N PRO A 250 4.35 -3.71 31.03
CA PRO A 250 3.05 -4.01 31.60
C PRO A 250 2.75 -3.04 32.76
N PRO A 251 1.48 -2.70 33.01
CA PRO A 251 1.07 -1.97 34.19
C PRO A 251 1.54 -2.68 35.46
N ALA A 252 2.10 -1.92 36.41
CA ALA A 252 2.64 -2.47 37.66
C ALA A 252 1.59 -3.30 38.41
N PHE A 253 0.34 -2.82 38.46
CA PHE A 253 -0.74 -3.51 39.16
C PHE A 253 -0.99 -4.93 38.62
N LEU A 254 -0.80 -5.20 37.32
CA LEU A 254 -0.97 -6.56 36.78
C LEU A 254 0.13 -7.51 37.27
N ILE A 255 1.35 -6.99 37.43
CA ILE A 255 2.45 -7.75 38.04
C ILE A 255 2.20 -7.96 39.53
N GLU A 256 1.64 -6.98 40.24
CA GLU A 256 1.23 -7.14 41.64
C GLU A 256 0.15 -8.22 41.81
N HIS A 257 -0.86 -8.25 40.93
CA HIS A 257 -1.87 -9.30 40.91
C HIS A 257 -1.26 -10.68 40.59
N LEU A 258 -0.29 -10.75 39.68
CA LEU A 258 0.48 -11.96 39.38
C LEU A 258 1.24 -12.47 40.62
N LEU A 259 1.84 -11.58 41.40
CA LEU A 259 2.57 -11.92 42.64
C LEU A 259 1.60 -12.36 43.75
N ALA A 260 0.43 -11.72 43.86
CA ALA A 260 -0.60 -12.06 44.84
C ALA A 260 -1.13 -13.49 44.67
N THR A 261 -1.01 -14.07 43.47
CA THR A 261 -1.35 -15.50 43.24
C THR A 261 -0.48 -16.47 44.03
N GLY A 262 0.70 -16.06 44.51
CA GLY A 262 1.68 -16.93 45.15
C GLY A 262 2.31 -17.98 44.21
N ARG A 263 2.09 -17.86 42.90
CA ARG A 263 2.53 -18.81 41.85
C ARG A 263 3.53 -18.18 40.86
N CYS A 264 4.06 -17.01 41.19
CA CYS A 264 5.01 -16.27 40.35
C CYS A 264 6.45 -16.45 40.86
N HIS A 265 7.37 -16.83 39.99
CA HIS A 265 8.76 -17.19 40.30
C HIS A 265 9.75 -16.35 39.48
N TRP A 266 11.01 -16.29 39.89
CA TRP A 266 12.05 -15.56 39.15
C TRP A 266 13.05 -16.53 38.50
N LEU A 267 13.32 -16.35 37.20
CA LEU A 267 14.23 -17.12 36.32
C LEU A 267 13.90 -18.60 36.14
N ASP A 268 13.53 -19.31 37.21
CA ASP A 268 13.20 -20.72 37.23
C ASP A 268 11.97 -20.96 38.10
N PHE A 269 11.05 -21.80 37.62
CA PHE A 269 9.84 -22.19 38.33
C PHE A 269 10.11 -23.04 39.59
N HIS A 270 11.31 -23.61 39.72
CA HIS A 270 11.73 -24.32 40.94
C HIS A 270 12.14 -23.37 42.08
N ASN A 271 12.34 -22.09 41.80
CA ASN A 271 12.74 -21.12 42.83
C ASN A 271 11.58 -20.80 43.77
N THR A 272 11.86 -20.19 44.92
CA THR A 272 10.80 -19.71 45.83
C THR A 272 9.93 -18.66 45.12
N PRO A 273 8.58 -18.71 45.26
CA PRO A 273 7.72 -17.68 44.72
C PRO A 273 8.10 -16.28 45.20
N LEU A 274 8.06 -15.33 44.29
CA LEU A 274 8.26 -13.91 44.55
C LEU A 274 7.12 -13.38 45.41
N ARG A 275 7.46 -12.51 46.36
CA ARG A 275 6.47 -11.83 47.21
C ARG A 275 6.21 -10.42 46.70
N LEU A 276 4.98 -9.96 46.88
CA LEU A 276 4.68 -8.53 46.82
C LEU A 276 5.31 -7.85 48.04
N LEU A 277 6.11 -6.82 47.80
CA LEU A 277 6.81 -6.07 48.84
C LEU A 277 6.10 -4.74 49.11
N GLU A 278 6.18 -4.28 50.36
CA GLU A 278 5.66 -2.96 50.74
C GLU A 278 6.33 -1.83 49.94
N PRO A 279 5.56 -0.75 49.62
CA PRO A 279 6.10 0.45 49.00
C PRO A 279 7.23 1.06 49.83
N VAL A 280 8.28 1.54 49.15
CA VAL A 280 9.39 2.26 49.81
C VAL A 280 9.50 3.67 49.26
N PRO A 281 9.78 4.68 50.09
CA PRO A 281 10.06 6.02 49.59
C PRO A 281 11.28 6.02 48.67
N ALA A 282 11.17 6.71 47.53
CA ALA A 282 12.18 6.73 46.48
C ALA A 282 12.41 8.15 45.94
N HIS A 283 13.67 8.48 45.71
CA HIS A 283 14.13 9.82 45.33
C HIS A 283 15.02 9.77 44.09
N LEU A 284 14.86 10.74 43.20
CA LEU A 284 15.68 10.89 42.01
C LEU A 284 17.04 11.52 42.38
N ARG A 285 18.15 10.93 41.93
CA ARG A 285 19.50 11.46 42.15
C ARG A 285 20.33 11.44 40.88
N TRP A 286 21.11 12.48 40.65
CA TRP A 286 22.16 12.44 39.64
C TRP A 286 23.34 11.62 40.17
N VAL A 287 23.75 10.63 39.39
CA VAL A 287 24.94 9.82 39.65
C VAL A 287 25.94 10.09 38.56
N GLU A 288 27.19 10.30 38.93
CA GLU A 288 28.31 10.56 38.02
C GLU A 288 29.29 9.39 38.00
N ARG A 289 29.71 8.98 36.80
CA ARG A 289 30.71 7.95 36.56
C ARG A 289 31.47 8.26 35.28
N ASP A 290 32.80 8.30 35.35
CA ASP A 290 33.69 8.53 34.21
C ASP A 290 33.34 9.79 33.39
N GLY A 291 32.97 10.88 34.06
CA GLY A 291 32.59 12.16 33.44
C GLY A 291 31.22 12.15 32.75
N ARG A 292 30.44 11.07 32.92
CA ARG A 292 29.05 10.94 32.47
C ARG A 292 28.12 10.91 33.67
N ARG A 293 26.89 11.38 33.52
CA ARG A 293 25.85 11.33 34.55
C ARG A 293 24.55 10.76 34.03
N ARG A 294 23.78 10.17 34.92
CA ARG A 294 22.38 9.79 34.69
C ARG A 294 21.57 10.03 35.95
N ILE A 295 20.26 10.03 35.82
CA ILE A 295 19.36 10.02 36.97
C ILE A 295 19.14 8.56 37.38
N GLU A 296 19.36 8.26 38.66
CA GLU A 296 19.03 6.98 39.28
C GLU A 296 17.95 7.20 40.35
N ILE A 297 17.24 6.12 40.70
CA ILE A 297 16.20 6.13 41.74
C ILE A 297 16.79 5.44 42.97
N HIS A 298 16.84 6.16 44.09
CA HIS A 298 17.41 5.67 45.34
C HIS A 298 16.35 5.60 46.43
N ASP A 299 16.50 4.70 47.39
CA ASP A 299 15.69 4.68 48.60
C ASP A 299 16.07 5.81 49.59
N SER A 300 15.37 5.88 50.72
CA SER A 300 15.65 6.84 51.80
C SER A 300 17.03 6.69 52.42
N GLN A 301 17.69 5.55 52.27
CA GLN A 301 19.05 5.30 52.76
C GLN A 301 20.12 5.68 51.73
N GLY A 302 19.70 6.08 50.52
CA GLY A 302 20.58 6.46 49.43
C GLY A 302 21.12 5.29 48.61
N GLN A 303 20.57 4.09 48.77
CA GLN A 303 20.91 2.93 47.96
C GLN A 303 20.13 2.96 46.64
N ALA A 304 20.81 2.70 45.52
CA ALA A 304 20.17 2.61 44.21
C ALA A 304 19.21 1.41 44.18
N LEU A 305 17.97 1.65 43.75
CA LEU A 305 16.96 0.63 43.61
C LEU A 305 17.14 -0.12 42.28
N ASP A 306 17.08 -1.44 42.33
CA ASP A 306 16.96 -2.26 41.14
C ASP A 306 15.51 -2.23 40.66
N LEU A 307 15.27 -1.81 39.41
CA LEU A 307 13.94 -1.55 38.87
C LEU A 307 13.63 -2.44 37.69
N VAL A 308 12.36 -2.84 37.58
CA VAL A 308 11.80 -3.58 36.46
C VAL A 308 10.98 -2.63 35.59
N ASP A 309 11.08 -2.76 34.26
CA ASP A 309 10.38 -1.93 33.26
C ASP A 309 8.87 -2.22 33.22
N THR A 310 8.16 -1.77 34.25
CA THR A 310 6.70 -1.73 34.40
C THR A 310 6.23 -0.27 34.43
N ASP A 311 4.91 -0.04 34.34
CA ASP A 311 4.33 1.32 34.47
C ASP A 311 3.36 1.43 35.66
N PRO A 312 3.72 2.15 36.75
CA PRO A 312 5.06 2.67 37.06
C PRO A 312 6.10 1.56 37.34
N PRO A 313 7.41 1.87 37.37
CA PRO A 313 8.46 0.89 37.64
C PRO A 313 8.35 0.26 39.03
N LEU A 314 8.47 -1.07 39.12
CA LEU A 314 8.55 -1.79 40.39
C LEU A 314 9.99 -2.00 40.81
N ARG A 315 10.27 -1.91 42.11
CA ARG A 315 11.57 -2.32 42.66
C ARG A 315 11.66 -3.84 42.73
N ARG A 316 12.85 -4.38 42.52
CA ARG A 316 13.16 -5.80 42.67
C ARG A 316 14.12 -6.01 43.84
N THR A 317 13.90 -7.08 44.59
CA THR A 317 14.88 -7.64 45.53
C THR A 317 15.08 -9.12 45.22
N GLY A 318 15.99 -9.79 45.94
CA GLY A 318 16.15 -11.24 45.82
C GLY A 318 14.91 -12.06 46.19
N SER A 319 13.93 -11.45 46.90
CA SER A 319 12.76 -12.14 47.46
C SER A 319 11.41 -11.67 46.91
N GLY A 320 11.38 -10.63 46.06
CA GLY A 320 10.11 -10.07 45.61
C GLY A 320 10.21 -8.81 44.75
N LEU A 321 9.05 -8.30 44.35
CA LEU A 321 8.90 -6.98 43.72
C LEU A 321 7.91 -6.13 44.51
N GLY A 322 8.05 -4.81 44.45
CA GLY A 322 7.06 -3.92 45.07
C GLY A 322 7.12 -2.48 44.57
N PRO A 323 6.12 -1.66 44.93
CA PRO A 323 6.04 -0.28 44.47
C PRO A 323 7.16 0.60 45.03
N ILE A 324 7.36 1.73 44.37
CA ILE A 324 8.16 2.85 44.88
C ILE A 324 7.24 4.05 45.11
N ALA A 325 7.42 4.73 46.23
CA ALA A 325 6.68 5.94 46.58
C ALA A 325 7.55 7.17 46.26
N THR A 326 7.17 7.90 45.21
CA THR A 326 7.94 9.05 44.71
C THR A 326 6.99 10.16 44.27
N ASP A 327 7.45 11.40 44.39
CA ASP A 327 6.77 12.62 43.95
C ASP A 327 6.93 12.89 42.45
N ALA A 328 7.79 12.12 41.77
CA ALA A 328 8.03 12.26 40.34
C ALA A 328 6.81 11.77 39.51
N PRO A 329 6.32 12.57 38.55
CA PRO A 329 5.28 12.15 37.61
C PRO A 329 5.60 10.83 36.90
N ARG A 330 4.58 9.97 36.68
CA ARG A 330 4.71 8.65 36.04
C ARG A 330 5.49 8.69 34.72
N ALA A 331 5.18 9.65 33.85
CA ALA A 331 5.86 9.83 32.56
C ALA A 331 7.38 10.08 32.71
N ARG A 332 7.83 10.67 33.83
CA ARG A 332 9.25 10.91 34.12
C ARG A 332 9.96 9.66 34.61
N LEU A 333 9.32 8.88 35.48
CA LEU A 333 9.88 7.60 35.96
C LEU A 333 10.18 6.67 34.79
N ARG A 334 9.27 6.65 33.80
CA ARG A 334 9.43 5.90 32.56
C ARG A 334 10.68 6.30 31.76
N ALA A 335 10.98 7.59 31.65
CA ALA A 335 12.16 8.07 30.92
C ALA A 335 13.47 7.81 31.67
N ILE A 336 13.42 7.76 33.01
CA ILE A 336 14.59 7.57 33.87
C ILE A 336 15.08 6.12 33.84
N VAL A 337 14.16 5.13 33.81
CA VAL A 337 14.53 3.70 33.73
C VAL A 337 15.31 3.38 32.45
N ASP A 338 14.96 4.02 31.33
CA ASP A 338 15.63 3.84 30.03
C ASP A 338 16.81 4.80 29.82
N MET A 339 17.16 5.63 30.81
CA MET A 339 18.10 6.73 30.63
C MET A 339 19.54 6.22 30.45
N PRO A 340 20.20 6.53 29.32
CA PRO A 340 21.61 6.20 29.15
C PRO A 340 22.49 7.12 30.00
N TRP A 341 23.76 6.73 30.18
CA TRP A 341 24.78 7.62 30.74
C TRP A 341 25.02 8.81 29.80
N LEU A 342 24.70 10.03 30.26
CA LEU A 342 24.83 11.27 29.49
C LEU A 342 26.15 11.98 29.79
N SER A 343 26.82 12.52 28.79
CA SER A 343 27.96 13.42 29.01
C SER A 343 27.50 14.78 29.55
N ALA A 344 28.40 15.56 30.18
CA ALA A 344 28.07 16.90 30.64
C ALA A 344 27.43 17.81 29.55
N PRO A 345 27.84 17.76 28.26
CA PRO A 345 27.12 18.44 27.17
C PRO A 345 25.70 17.91 26.88
N LEU A 346 25.46 16.60 26.97
CA LEU A 346 24.11 16.02 26.75
C LEU A 346 23.13 16.40 27.87
N ILE A 347 23.61 16.51 29.11
CA ILE A 347 22.81 16.98 30.25
C ILE A 347 22.36 18.43 30.04
N ARG A 348 23.26 19.26 29.48
CA ARG A 348 22.95 20.64 29.09
C ARG A 348 21.88 20.72 28.00
N ALA A 349 22.00 19.84 27.01
CA ALA A 349 21.08 19.71 25.89
C ALA A 349 19.65 19.32 26.29
N SER A 350 19.51 18.44 27.27
CA SER A 350 18.23 17.82 27.65
C SER A 350 17.47 18.57 28.75
N ALA A 351 17.99 19.70 29.23
CA ALA A 351 17.48 20.35 30.43
C ALA A 351 16.15 21.10 30.27
N GLY A 352 15.59 21.17 29.06
CA GLY A 352 14.19 21.56 28.82
C GLY A 352 13.18 20.40 28.92
N SER A 353 13.64 19.15 28.89
CA SER A 353 12.80 17.93 28.91
C SER A 353 13.07 17.01 30.11
N LEU A 354 14.20 17.19 30.79
CA LEU A 354 14.46 16.66 32.13
C LEU A 354 14.19 17.76 33.16
N PRO A 355 13.52 17.49 34.30
CA PRO A 355 13.27 18.50 35.30
C PRO A 355 14.53 18.66 36.14
N LEU A 356 15.37 19.64 35.79
CA LEU A 356 16.28 20.48 36.60
C LEU A 356 17.05 21.41 35.62
N PRO A 357 17.49 22.62 36.05
CA PRO A 357 17.57 23.79 35.18
C PRO A 357 18.64 23.68 34.06
N PRO A 358 18.40 24.30 32.89
CA PRO A 358 19.32 24.25 31.75
C PRO A 358 20.55 25.12 31.91
N PRO A 359 21.73 24.62 31.55
CA PRO A 359 22.84 25.45 31.15
C PRO A 359 22.84 25.59 29.62
N GLU A 360 22.56 26.82 29.17
CA GLU A 360 22.88 27.47 27.89
C GLU A 360 22.55 26.78 26.55
N SER A 361 22.15 27.62 25.59
CA SER A 361 21.47 27.29 24.33
C SER A 361 22.15 26.21 23.47
N LEU A 362 21.37 25.22 23.01
CA LEU A 362 21.74 24.31 21.93
C LEU A 362 21.72 25.01 20.57
N GLY A 363 22.64 24.60 19.69
CA GLY A 363 22.64 24.99 18.28
C GLY A 363 21.48 24.37 17.48
N ALA A 364 21.29 24.85 16.24
CA ALA A 364 20.23 24.39 15.35
C ALA A 364 20.38 22.90 14.94
N PRO A 365 19.27 22.19 14.63
CA PRO A 365 19.31 20.83 14.11
C PRO A 365 20.16 20.71 12.84
N VAL A 366 20.95 19.64 12.76
CA VAL A 366 21.78 19.30 11.61
C VAL A 366 20.98 18.44 10.64
N ALA A 367 20.98 18.81 9.37
CA ALA A 367 20.25 18.10 8.32
C ALA A 367 20.84 16.69 8.08
N PRO A 368 20.01 15.65 7.89
CA PRO A 368 20.47 14.29 7.65
C PRO A 368 21.08 14.13 6.26
N ARG A 369 22.17 13.38 6.16
CA ARG A 369 22.66 12.83 4.89
C ARG A 369 22.23 11.35 4.81
N PRO A 370 21.25 11.00 3.97
CA PRO A 370 20.72 9.64 3.93
C PRO A 370 21.70 8.69 3.26
N ARG A 371 21.89 7.50 3.85
CA ARG A 371 22.73 6.42 3.32
C ARG A 371 21.93 5.13 3.23
N LEU A 372 22.08 4.42 2.11
CA LEU A 372 21.49 3.10 1.86
C LEU A 372 22.60 2.08 1.66
N ARG A 373 22.72 1.11 2.59
CA ARG A 373 23.68 0.00 2.48
C ARG A 373 23.02 -1.20 1.84
N LEU A 374 23.50 -1.63 0.68
CA LEU A 374 23.02 -2.81 -0.02
C LEU A 374 23.90 -4.01 0.31
N ALA A 375 23.27 -5.13 0.67
CA ALA A 375 23.96 -6.39 0.89
C ALA A 375 23.11 -7.57 0.38
N ARG A 376 23.73 -8.50 -0.33
CA ARG A 376 23.07 -9.76 -0.70
C ARG A 376 23.04 -10.69 0.50
N ARG A 377 21.84 -11.15 0.89
CA ARG A 377 21.64 -12.02 2.05
C ARG A 377 20.77 -13.22 1.71
N ALA A 378 21.05 -14.35 2.36
CA ALA A 378 20.20 -15.53 2.29
C ALA A 378 19.04 -15.35 3.29
N LEU A 379 17.84 -15.12 2.76
CA LEU A 379 16.64 -14.91 3.53
C LEU A 379 15.87 -16.21 3.66
N THR A 380 15.38 -16.51 4.87
CA THR A 380 14.55 -17.67 5.17
C THR A 380 13.26 -17.20 5.84
N TRP A 381 12.12 -17.58 5.28
CA TRP A 381 10.80 -17.20 5.78
C TRP A 381 9.76 -18.31 5.53
N VAL A 382 8.64 -18.25 6.24
CA VAL A 382 7.54 -19.20 6.07
C VAL A 382 6.46 -18.57 5.20
N ALA A 383 6.11 -19.25 4.11
CA ALA A 383 4.98 -18.95 3.25
C ALA A 383 3.84 -19.97 3.47
N MET A 384 2.70 -19.76 2.82
CA MET A 384 1.51 -20.63 2.94
C MET A 384 1.80 -22.10 2.59
N ASP A 385 2.78 -22.35 1.73
CA ASP A 385 3.19 -23.68 1.25
C ASP A 385 4.42 -24.27 1.96
N GLY A 386 4.94 -23.57 2.98
CA GLY A 386 6.05 -24.05 3.82
C GLY A 386 7.21 -23.06 3.93
N GLU A 387 8.34 -23.55 4.43
CA GLU A 387 9.56 -22.76 4.59
C GLU A 387 10.22 -22.51 3.22
N ARG A 388 10.47 -21.24 2.92
CA ARG A 388 11.15 -20.77 1.71
C ARG A 388 12.49 -20.16 2.06
N ARG A 389 13.44 -20.32 1.15
CA ARG A 389 14.76 -19.72 1.24
C ARG A 389 15.18 -19.13 -0.10
N ARG A 390 15.66 -17.88 -0.08
CA ARG A 390 16.13 -17.19 -1.29
C ARG A 390 17.23 -16.19 -0.95
N ALA A 391 18.23 -16.10 -1.80
CA ALA A 391 19.17 -14.98 -1.77
C ALA A 391 18.49 -13.74 -2.37
N ALA A 392 18.47 -12.64 -1.62
CA ALA A 392 17.94 -11.36 -2.10
C ALA A 392 18.85 -10.21 -1.68
N ASP A 393 18.78 -9.13 -2.45
CA ASP A 393 19.52 -7.91 -2.17
C ASP A 393 18.71 -7.08 -1.17
N VAL A 394 19.30 -6.81 -0.02
CA VAL A 394 18.66 -6.14 1.12
C VAL A 394 19.31 -4.77 1.30
N GLY A 395 18.48 -3.73 1.45
CA GLY A 395 18.92 -2.38 1.73
C GLY A 395 18.65 -1.97 3.19
N VAL A 396 19.68 -1.53 3.91
CA VAL A 396 19.57 -0.96 5.27
C VAL A 396 19.76 0.55 5.23
N VAL A 397 18.79 1.29 5.78
CA VAL A 397 18.81 2.75 5.83
C VAL A 397 19.50 3.27 7.08
N THR A 398 20.41 4.22 6.89
CA THR A 398 21.12 4.95 7.94
C THR A 398 21.20 6.44 7.58
N PHE A 399 21.54 7.27 8.56
CA PHE A 399 21.76 8.71 8.39
C PHE A 399 23.15 9.10 8.89
N LEU A 400 23.87 9.86 8.08
CA LEU A 400 25.20 10.37 8.41
C LEU A 400 25.10 11.77 9.02
N TYR A 401 25.78 11.95 10.15
CA TYR A 401 25.95 13.22 10.87
C TYR A 401 27.45 13.47 11.08
N GLY A 402 28.09 14.11 10.12
CA GLY A 402 29.56 14.22 10.11
C GLY A 402 30.21 12.86 9.86
N ALA A 403 30.96 12.34 10.84
CA ALA A 403 31.60 11.02 10.74
C ALA A 403 30.73 9.87 11.30
N ASP A 404 29.66 10.20 12.03
CA ASP A 404 28.81 9.21 12.68
C ASP A 404 27.71 8.72 11.75
N GLU A 405 27.53 7.39 11.68
CA GLU A 405 26.46 6.72 10.92
C GLU A 405 25.46 6.10 11.90
N LEU A 406 24.20 6.52 11.79
CA LEU A 406 23.17 6.13 12.74
C LEU A 406 22.00 5.46 12.05
N GLY A 407 21.40 4.49 12.75
CA GLY A 407 20.12 3.94 12.37
C GLY A 407 18.98 4.95 12.53
N VAL A 408 17.82 4.59 11.99
CA VAL A 408 16.58 5.35 12.13
C VAL A 408 16.08 5.38 13.59
N ASP A 409 16.50 4.43 14.42
CA ASP A 409 16.22 4.39 15.85
C ASP A 409 17.35 5.08 16.63
N GLY A 410 17.02 6.05 17.50
CA GLY A 410 18.01 6.72 18.34
C GLY A 410 17.53 8.00 19.03
N PHE A 411 18.40 8.57 19.87
CA PHE A 411 18.15 9.84 20.56
C PHE A 411 18.24 11.03 19.60
N ALA A 412 17.41 12.05 19.81
CA ALA A 412 17.38 13.28 19.00
C ALA A 412 18.67 14.12 19.11
N VAL A 413 19.51 13.88 20.12
CA VAL A 413 20.81 14.52 20.30
C VAL A 413 21.86 13.43 20.45
N ILE A 414 22.95 13.57 19.69
CA ILE A 414 24.06 12.63 19.63
C ILE A 414 25.37 13.35 19.94
N ALA A 415 26.40 12.62 20.33
CA ALA A 415 27.75 13.17 20.40
C ALA A 415 28.34 13.19 18.98
N GLY A 416 28.73 14.35 18.48
CA GLY A 416 29.47 14.49 17.22
C GLY A 416 30.93 14.07 17.36
N ALA A 417 31.65 14.04 16.24
CA ALA A 417 33.04 13.57 16.16
C ALA A 417 34.05 14.30 17.07
N ASP A 418 33.78 15.55 17.44
CA ASP A 418 34.56 16.38 18.36
C ASP A 418 34.04 16.30 19.82
N GLY A 419 33.03 15.48 20.07
CA GLY A 419 32.33 15.34 21.34
C GLY A 419 31.26 16.42 21.58
N ALA A 420 31.05 17.36 20.66
CA ALA A 420 30.02 18.38 20.77
C ALA A 420 28.62 17.79 20.49
N PRO A 421 27.55 18.27 21.16
CA PRO A 421 26.20 17.75 20.93
C PRO A 421 25.69 18.17 19.55
N VAL A 422 25.28 17.19 18.75
CA VAL A 422 24.62 17.38 17.46
C VAL A 422 23.14 17.05 17.62
N THR A 423 22.28 18.01 17.36
CA THR A 423 20.82 17.78 17.30
C THR A 423 20.47 17.22 15.93
N ARG A 424 19.85 16.03 15.88
CA ARG A 424 19.36 15.42 14.65
C ARG A 424 18.10 16.13 14.17
N ASP A 425 18.02 16.45 12.88
CA ASP A 425 16.77 16.84 12.26
C ASP A 425 15.89 15.62 11.94
N LEU A 426 15.08 15.21 12.94
CA LEU A 426 14.15 14.08 12.81
C LEU A 426 13.01 14.34 11.81
N VAL A 427 12.71 15.60 11.49
CA VAL A 427 11.71 15.94 10.47
C VAL A 427 12.30 15.64 9.10
N GLY A 428 13.52 16.11 8.83
CA GLY A 428 14.25 15.77 7.61
C GLY A 428 14.48 14.25 7.46
N GLU A 429 14.76 13.51 8.53
CA GLU A 429 14.89 12.05 8.46
C GLU A 429 13.59 11.39 7.99
N ARG A 430 12.45 11.81 8.55
CA ARG A 430 11.12 11.29 8.14
C ARG A 430 10.80 11.61 6.68
N GLU A 431 11.18 12.79 6.19
CA GLU A 431 11.01 13.17 4.80
C GLU A 431 11.83 12.28 3.85
N ARG A 432 13.07 11.95 4.23
CA ARG A 432 13.89 10.99 3.48
C ARG A 432 13.28 9.59 3.49
N LEU A 433 12.76 9.11 4.61
CA LEU A 433 12.05 7.82 4.65
C LEU A 433 10.78 7.81 3.79
N ALA A 434 10.05 8.92 3.77
CA ALA A 434 8.86 9.08 2.92
C ALA A 434 9.21 9.09 1.41
N GLU A 435 10.43 9.50 1.05
CA GLU A 435 10.94 9.40 -0.32
C GLU A 435 11.06 7.94 -0.79
N LEU A 436 11.66 7.06 0.03
CA LEU A 436 11.71 5.63 -0.24
C LEU A 436 10.29 5.05 -0.40
N ALA A 437 9.38 5.41 0.49
CA ALA A 437 8.00 4.96 0.43
C ALA A 437 7.27 5.41 -0.86
N ARG A 438 7.55 6.62 -1.37
CA ARG A 438 6.98 7.09 -2.64
C ARG A 438 7.49 6.30 -3.84
N LEU A 439 8.74 5.83 -3.80
CA LEU A 439 9.35 4.97 -4.82
C LEU A 439 8.94 3.50 -4.72
N GLY A 440 7.87 3.19 -3.97
CA GLY A 440 7.36 1.84 -3.82
C GLY A 440 8.18 0.97 -2.87
N VAL A 441 9.21 1.54 -2.22
CA VAL A 441 10.05 0.80 -1.29
C VAL A 441 9.33 0.59 0.04
N ARG A 442 9.29 -0.65 0.52
CA ARG A 442 8.62 -1.05 1.77
C ARG A 442 9.53 -1.90 2.64
N ARG A 443 9.22 -2.00 3.94
CA ARG A 443 9.92 -2.86 4.91
C ARG A 443 9.58 -4.33 4.67
N TRP A 444 10.61 -5.19 4.68
CA TRP A 444 10.53 -6.65 4.73
C TRP A 444 11.16 -7.18 6.03
N PRO A 445 10.71 -8.30 6.59
CA PRO A 445 9.48 -9.00 6.24
C PRO A 445 8.25 -8.14 6.59
N PRO A 446 7.14 -8.25 5.82
CA PRO A 446 5.88 -7.62 6.19
C PRO A 446 5.38 -8.14 7.54
N PRO A 447 4.57 -7.34 8.27
CA PRO A 447 3.98 -7.77 9.54
C PRO A 447 3.31 -9.15 9.42
N GLY A 448 3.49 -10.01 10.42
CA GLY A 448 2.92 -11.36 10.44
C GLY A 448 3.75 -12.45 9.73
N THR A 449 4.82 -12.11 9.00
CA THR A 449 5.66 -13.13 8.34
C THR A 449 6.66 -13.75 9.32
N GLN A 450 6.62 -15.08 9.45
CA GLN A 450 7.60 -15.81 10.25
C GLN A 450 8.93 -15.86 9.47
N VAL A 451 10.00 -15.40 10.11
CA VAL A 451 11.37 -15.43 9.55
C VAL A 451 12.35 -16.11 10.52
N ALA A 452 13.36 -16.77 9.97
CA ALA A 452 14.40 -17.49 10.72
C ALA A 452 15.81 -17.10 10.25
N GLY A 453 16.83 -17.45 11.05
CA GLY A 453 18.25 -17.18 10.72
C GLY A 453 18.57 -15.69 10.59
N ASP A 454 19.37 -15.33 9.57
CA ASP A 454 19.78 -13.94 9.32
C ASP A 454 18.59 -13.00 9.10
N ALA A 455 17.47 -13.50 8.57
CA ALA A 455 16.25 -12.72 8.40
C ALA A 455 15.59 -12.33 9.73
N ALA A 456 15.81 -13.11 10.81
CA ALA A 456 15.33 -12.77 12.15
C ALA A 456 16.15 -11.63 12.79
N MET A 457 17.47 -11.60 12.59
CA MET A 457 18.33 -10.51 13.09
C MET A 457 18.06 -9.18 12.39
N LEU A 458 17.54 -9.25 11.16
CA LEU A 458 17.12 -8.08 10.38
C LEU A 458 15.74 -7.56 10.84
N ARG A 459 14.91 -8.39 11.50
CA ARG A 459 13.54 -8.01 11.91
C ARG A 459 13.49 -6.75 12.79
N ASP A 460 14.49 -6.54 13.64
CA ASP A 460 14.55 -5.40 14.56
C ASP A 460 15.30 -4.18 13.98
N GLN A 461 15.74 -4.24 12.72
CA GLN A 461 16.39 -3.11 12.04
C GLN A 461 15.39 -2.30 11.19
N PRO A 462 15.56 -0.97 11.10
CA PRO A 462 14.46 -0.09 10.71
C PRO A 462 14.05 -0.12 9.22
N LEU A 463 14.82 -0.68 8.28
CA LEU A 463 14.35 -0.90 6.91
C LEU A 463 15.08 -2.05 6.21
N HIS A 464 14.31 -2.94 5.55
CA HIS A 464 14.76 -3.87 4.50
C HIS A 464 13.85 -3.66 3.30
N LEU A 465 14.40 -3.34 2.13
CA LEU A 465 13.65 -2.76 1.01
C LEU A 465 13.07 -3.84 0.06
N LEU A 466 11.75 -3.77 -0.17
CA LEU A 466 10.97 -4.53 -1.15
C LEU A 466 10.25 -3.55 -2.10
N ILE A 467 10.11 -3.84 -3.41
CA ILE A 467 9.32 -3.02 -4.35
C ILE A 467 8.17 -3.80 -5.00
N GLU A 468 6.96 -3.28 -4.73
CA GLU A 468 5.62 -3.37 -5.37
C GLU A 468 4.57 -4.47 -5.14
N ARG A 469 3.34 -3.92 -5.06
CA ARG A 469 1.93 -4.39 -5.11
C ARG A 469 1.48 -5.51 -4.16
N MET A 470 0.83 -5.07 -3.07
CA MET A 470 0.15 -5.87 -2.04
C MET A 470 1.06 -6.90 -1.38
N VAL A 471 1.69 -6.48 -0.29
CA VAL A 471 2.50 -7.39 0.51
C VAL A 471 1.56 -8.21 1.40
N ALA A 472 1.14 -9.37 0.93
CA ALA A 472 0.52 -10.38 1.77
C ALA A 472 1.58 -11.06 2.65
N PRO A 473 1.22 -11.55 3.86
CA PRO A 473 2.10 -12.42 4.64
C PRO A 473 2.62 -13.59 3.78
N GLY A 474 3.94 -13.81 3.78
CA GLY A 474 4.58 -14.88 2.99
C GLY A 474 5.04 -14.49 1.57
N ALA A 475 4.89 -13.23 1.16
CA ALA A 475 5.40 -12.75 -0.13
C ALA A 475 6.93 -12.87 -0.26
N ASP A 476 7.39 -13.25 -1.44
CA ASP A 476 8.82 -13.39 -1.74
C ASP A 476 9.53 -12.02 -1.69
N PRO A 477 10.76 -11.95 -1.15
CA PRO A 477 11.58 -10.75 -1.26
C PRO A 477 11.96 -10.52 -2.72
N VAL A 478 11.81 -9.28 -3.16
CA VAL A 478 12.14 -8.76 -4.49
C VAL A 478 13.24 -7.73 -4.30
N ALA A 479 14.28 -7.82 -5.13
CA ALA A 479 15.38 -6.86 -5.13
C ALA A 479 14.86 -5.46 -5.48
N ILE A 480 15.57 -4.43 -5.04
CA ILE A 480 15.27 -3.03 -5.39
C ILE A 480 15.55 -2.84 -6.89
N PRO A 481 14.56 -2.46 -7.73
CA PRO A 481 14.80 -2.14 -9.12
C PRO A 481 15.97 -1.16 -9.32
N PRO A 482 16.85 -1.41 -10.32
CA PRO A 482 17.93 -0.49 -10.68
C PRO A 482 17.47 0.96 -10.86
N ALA A 483 16.29 1.18 -11.45
CA ALA A 483 15.71 2.51 -11.63
C ALA A 483 15.50 3.28 -10.31
N VAL A 484 15.17 2.60 -9.22
CA VAL A 484 15.02 3.23 -7.89
C VAL A 484 16.38 3.60 -7.31
N LEU A 485 17.40 2.76 -7.48
CA LEU A 485 18.75 3.07 -7.04
C LEU A 485 19.32 4.30 -7.76
N VAL A 486 19.09 4.41 -9.07
CA VAL A 486 19.48 5.60 -9.84
C VAL A 486 18.72 6.84 -9.36
N ALA A 487 17.41 6.75 -9.11
CA ALA A 487 16.61 7.87 -8.59
C ALA A 487 17.12 8.37 -7.23
N LEU A 488 17.39 7.45 -6.30
CA LEU A 488 17.88 7.78 -4.96
C LEU A 488 19.26 8.46 -5.00
N ARG A 489 20.18 7.97 -5.84
CA ARG A 489 21.47 8.66 -6.04
C ARG A 489 21.26 10.09 -6.56
N GLY A 490 20.36 10.26 -7.52
CA GLY A 490 19.99 11.57 -8.06
C GLY A 490 19.42 12.55 -7.03
N SER A 491 18.80 12.05 -5.95
CA SER A 491 18.24 12.88 -4.87
C SER A 491 19.16 13.04 -3.65
N GLY A 492 20.42 12.62 -3.78
CA GLY A 492 21.47 12.82 -2.79
C GLY A 492 21.60 11.69 -1.76
N TRP A 493 21.09 10.49 -2.04
CA TRP A 493 21.37 9.31 -1.22
C TRP A 493 22.77 8.77 -1.50
N ASP A 494 23.49 8.49 -0.42
CA ASP A 494 24.73 7.75 -0.49
C ASP A 494 24.43 6.24 -0.51
N ILE A 495 24.58 5.60 -1.67
CA ILE A 495 24.30 4.17 -1.83
C ILE A 495 25.61 3.40 -1.84
N VAL A 496 25.81 2.57 -0.82
CA VAL A 496 27.02 1.76 -0.63
C VAL A 496 26.66 0.29 -0.81
N GLY A 497 27.26 -0.39 -1.79
CA GLY A 497 27.11 -1.83 -2.00
C GLY A 497 28.16 -2.65 -1.28
N ALA A 498 27.77 -3.82 -0.75
CA ALA A 498 28.70 -4.91 -0.42
C ALA A 498 28.93 -5.80 -1.66
N ASP A 499 29.98 -6.63 -1.62
CA ASP A 499 30.38 -7.52 -2.70
C ASP A 499 29.19 -8.29 -3.32
N GLY A 500 29.03 -8.21 -4.64
CA GLY A 500 28.06 -9.00 -5.41
C GLY A 500 26.71 -8.34 -5.70
N VAL A 501 26.46 -7.10 -5.29
CA VAL A 501 25.31 -6.31 -5.78
C VAL A 501 25.74 -5.51 -7.01
N PRO A 502 25.16 -5.77 -8.21
CA PRO A 502 25.55 -5.06 -9.42
C PRO A 502 25.20 -3.57 -9.36
N GLU A 503 26.08 -2.72 -9.86
CA GLU A 503 25.82 -1.29 -9.95
C GLU A 503 24.82 -0.98 -11.08
N ALA A 504 23.80 -0.18 -10.77
CA ALA A 504 22.83 0.28 -11.75
C ALA A 504 23.48 1.30 -12.70
N THR A 505 23.43 1.04 -14.00
CA THR A 505 24.01 1.89 -15.04
C THR A 505 22.92 2.73 -15.68
N LEU A 506 23.04 4.06 -15.59
CA LEU A 506 22.15 4.98 -16.29
C LEU A 506 22.55 5.10 -17.76
N ILE A 507 21.59 4.90 -18.63
CA ILE A 507 21.69 5.05 -20.08
C ILE A 507 20.83 6.26 -20.47
N GLU A 508 21.46 7.23 -21.13
CA GLU A 508 20.72 8.32 -21.77
C GLU A 508 20.09 7.84 -23.08
N LEU A 509 18.92 8.38 -23.39
CA LEU A 509 18.24 8.07 -24.63
C LEU A 509 19.07 8.58 -25.82
N GLY A 510 19.64 7.64 -26.59
CA GLY A 510 20.40 7.93 -27.81
C GLY A 510 19.52 8.07 -29.05
N GLU A 511 20.14 7.95 -30.23
CA GLU A 511 19.43 7.94 -31.51
C GLU A 511 18.45 6.75 -31.55
N ILE A 512 17.15 7.05 -31.74
CA ILE A 512 16.11 6.04 -31.87
C ILE A 512 16.11 5.51 -33.30
N SER A 513 16.01 4.19 -33.46
CA SER A 513 15.79 3.53 -34.73
C SER A 513 14.42 2.85 -34.75
N ALA A 514 13.69 3.04 -35.85
CA ALA A 514 12.40 2.40 -36.09
C ALA A 514 12.57 1.36 -37.22
N ARG A 515 12.51 0.08 -36.88
CA ARG A 515 12.54 -1.01 -37.86
C ARG A 515 11.11 -1.42 -38.18
N VAL A 516 10.76 -1.43 -39.46
CA VAL A 516 9.44 -1.83 -39.93
C VAL A 516 9.56 -3.12 -40.71
N ASP A 517 8.72 -4.09 -40.34
CA ASP A 517 8.58 -5.35 -41.07
C ASP A 517 7.21 -5.37 -41.78
N ASP A 518 7.23 -5.57 -43.11
CA ASP A 518 6.04 -5.71 -43.96
C ASP A 518 6.07 -7.00 -44.81
N ARG A 519 6.93 -7.96 -44.45
CA ARG A 519 7.33 -9.11 -45.29
C ARG A 519 6.18 -10.01 -45.75
N ASP A 520 5.06 -10.02 -45.05
CA ASP A 520 3.90 -10.85 -45.42
C ASP A 520 2.93 -10.18 -46.40
N GLY A 521 3.17 -8.92 -46.79
CA GLY A 521 2.30 -8.20 -47.72
C GLY A 521 0.88 -7.92 -47.20
N GLY A 522 0.52 -8.42 -46.01
CA GLY A 522 -0.80 -8.34 -45.42
C GLY A 522 -1.24 -6.93 -44.99
N ASP A 523 -2.39 -6.88 -44.33
CA ASP A 523 -3.06 -5.64 -43.91
C ASP A 523 -2.48 -5.02 -42.63
N TRP A 524 -1.28 -5.42 -42.22
CA TRP A 524 -0.64 -4.95 -41.00
C TRP A 524 0.87 -4.83 -41.16
N PHE A 525 1.44 -3.97 -40.33
CA PHE A 525 2.87 -3.67 -40.26
C PHE A 525 3.35 -3.90 -38.82
N GLU A 526 4.56 -4.43 -38.65
CA GLU A 526 5.19 -4.48 -37.33
C GLU A 526 6.26 -3.40 -37.22
N VAL A 527 6.20 -2.61 -36.15
CA VAL A 527 7.14 -1.52 -35.87
C VAL A 527 7.88 -1.78 -34.57
N GLN A 528 9.19 -1.91 -34.66
CA GLN A 528 10.10 -2.07 -33.53
C GLN A 528 10.90 -0.80 -33.31
N LEU A 529 10.81 -0.23 -32.11
CA LEU A 529 11.63 0.90 -31.69
C LEU A 529 12.86 0.40 -30.92
N GLY A 530 14.03 0.93 -31.20
CA GLY A 530 15.23 0.56 -30.45
C GLY A 530 16.31 1.62 -30.47
N ILE A 531 17.16 1.61 -29.45
CA ILE A 531 18.38 2.43 -29.36
C ILE A 531 19.61 1.52 -29.41
N GLU A 532 20.75 2.07 -29.83
CA GLU A 532 22.03 1.36 -29.77
C GLU A 532 22.83 1.80 -28.54
N VAL A 533 23.24 0.84 -27.72
CA VAL A 533 24.03 1.05 -26.51
C VAL A 533 25.13 -0.01 -26.49
N ASP A 534 26.39 0.42 -26.44
CA ASP A 534 27.57 -0.48 -26.44
C ASP A 534 27.56 -1.52 -27.58
N GLY A 535 27.12 -1.10 -28.79
CA GLY A 535 27.00 -1.96 -29.97
C GLY A 535 25.86 -3.00 -29.90
N ARG A 536 24.99 -2.91 -28.88
CA ARG A 536 23.80 -3.75 -28.74
C ARG A 536 22.54 -2.91 -28.90
N ARG A 537 21.56 -3.44 -29.63
CA ARG A 537 20.25 -2.80 -29.77
C ARG A 537 19.39 -3.14 -28.55
N ILE A 538 18.93 -2.12 -27.84
CA ILE A 538 17.91 -2.25 -26.79
C ILE A 538 16.54 -1.98 -27.42
N ASP A 539 15.63 -2.94 -27.31
CA ASP A 539 14.25 -2.78 -27.75
C ASP A 539 13.46 -1.93 -26.74
N LEU A 540 12.85 -0.86 -27.24
CA LEU A 540 12.04 0.06 -26.44
C LEU A 540 10.59 -0.38 -26.34
N VAL A 541 10.08 -1.21 -27.25
CA VAL A 541 8.65 -1.57 -27.29
C VAL A 541 8.18 -2.25 -25.99
N PRO A 542 8.88 -3.27 -25.44
CA PRO A 542 8.49 -3.88 -24.18
C PRO A 542 8.56 -2.93 -22.98
N LEU A 543 9.42 -1.92 -23.04
CA LEU A 543 9.58 -0.91 -21.99
C LEU A 543 8.50 0.16 -22.06
N LEU A 544 8.18 0.63 -23.26
CA LEU A 544 7.22 1.70 -23.49
C LEU A 544 5.77 1.20 -23.41
N THR A 545 5.48 -0.03 -23.83
CA THR A 545 4.08 -0.52 -23.90
C THR A 545 3.36 -0.47 -22.54
N PRO A 546 3.93 -0.95 -21.42
CA PRO A 546 3.29 -0.84 -20.11
C PRO A 546 3.11 0.61 -19.66
N LEU A 547 4.07 1.48 -20.00
CA LEU A 547 4.00 2.91 -19.70
C LEU A 547 2.85 3.55 -20.45
N LEU A 548 2.76 3.33 -21.75
CA LEU A 548 1.75 3.92 -22.61
C LEU A 548 0.35 3.37 -22.35
N ARG A 549 0.20 2.13 -21.86
CA ARG A 549 -1.10 1.61 -21.39
C ARG A 549 -1.52 2.16 -20.03
N GLY A 550 -0.56 2.41 -19.13
CA GLY A 550 -0.85 2.82 -17.75
C GLY A 550 -1.22 4.31 -17.59
N GLY A 551 -0.92 5.14 -18.59
CA GLY A 551 -1.24 6.56 -18.60
C GLY A 551 -0.60 7.39 -17.47
N PRO A 552 -1.05 8.64 -17.27
CA PRO A 552 -0.44 9.58 -16.33
C PRO A 552 -0.31 9.08 -14.89
N GLU A 553 -1.29 8.29 -14.42
CA GLU A 553 -1.27 7.71 -13.07
C GLU A 553 -0.12 6.70 -12.92
N ALA A 554 0.10 5.83 -13.90
CA ALA A 554 1.23 4.89 -13.88
C ALA A 554 2.57 5.62 -13.94
N TRP A 555 2.70 6.67 -14.74
CA TRP A 555 3.95 7.45 -14.85
C TRP A 555 4.29 8.17 -13.55
N SER A 556 3.27 8.61 -12.80
CA SER A 556 3.46 9.28 -11.51
C SER A 556 4.12 8.39 -10.45
N ARG A 557 4.00 7.06 -10.60
CA ARG A 557 4.57 6.06 -9.69
C ARG A 557 6.00 5.66 -10.05
N LEU A 558 6.48 6.05 -11.23
CA LEU A 558 7.81 5.68 -11.67
C LEU A 558 8.90 6.53 -11.02
N PRO A 559 10.09 5.96 -10.80
CA PRO A 559 11.22 6.73 -10.32
C PRO A 559 11.57 7.84 -11.32
N ARG A 560 11.79 9.05 -10.81
CA ARG A 560 12.15 10.22 -11.61
C ARG A 560 13.67 10.37 -11.65
N ALA A 561 14.20 10.75 -12.81
CA ALA A 561 15.57 11.22 -12.90
C ALA A 561 15.64 12.66 -12.34
N ALA A 562 16.72 12.99 -11.64
CA ALA A 562 17.01 14.37 -11.25
C ALA A 562 17.34 15.23 -12.49
N GLY A 563 17.02 16.52 -12.41
CA GLY A 563 17.33 17.50 -13.45
C GLY A 563 16.18 17.84 -14.40
N GLU A 564 16.43 18.81 -15.28
CA GLU A 564 15.51 19.28 -16.32
C GLU A 564 16.03 18.90 -17.72
N PRO A 565 15.16 18.47 -18.66
CA PRO A 565 13.71 18.29 -18.53
C PRO A 565 13.34 17.04 -17.69
N PRO A 566 12.10 16.98 -17.17
CA PRO A 566 11.64 15.85 -16.36
C PRO A 566 11.69 14.54 -17.16
N ALA A 567 12.20 13.49 -16.52
CA ALA A 567 12.32 12.16 -17.11
C ALA A 567 11.93 11.06 -16.11
N VAL A 568 11.46 9.93 -16.64
CA VAL A 568 11.25 8.70 -15.86
C VAL A 568 12.42 7.75 -16.10
N LEU A 569 12.66 6.90 -15.12
CA LEU A 569 13.69 5.87 -15.17
C LEU A 569 13.02 4.51 -15.39
N ALA A 570 13.34 3.86 -16.51
CA ALA A 570 12.82 2.55 -16.87
C ALA A 570 13.96 1.52 -16.86
N THR A 571 13.81 0.45 -16.08
CA THR A 571 14.79 -0.64 -16.04
C THR A 571 14.78 -1.40 -17.37
N CYS A 572 15.94 -1.53 -18.02
CA CYS A 572 16.12 -2.20 -19.31
C CYS A 572 17.18 -3.32 -19.21
N GLY A 573 16.78 -4.47 -18.67
CA GLY A 573 17.68 -5.58 -18.36
C GLY A 573 18.02 -5.65 -16.87
N ASP A 574 19.10 -6.36 -16.51
CA ASP A 574 19.38 -6.68 -15.10
C ASP A 574 19.88 -5.48 -14.29
N THR A 575 20.67 -4.59 -14.92
CA THR A 575 21.33 -3.47 -14.23
C THR A 575 21.19 -2.14 -14.95
N SER A 576 20.76 -2.17 -16.21
CA SER A 576 20.67 -0.99 -17.05
C SER A 576 19.35 -0.25 -16.80
N VAL A 577 19.43 1.07 -16.78
CA VAL A 577 18.29 1.97 -16.55
C VAL A 577 18.28 3.01 -17.65
N LEU A 578 17.22 3.04 -18.44
CA LEU A 578 17.02 4.04 -19.47
C LEU A 578 16.34 5.29 -18.89
N ARG A 579 16.94 6.47 -19.11
CA ARG A 579 16.31 7.75 -18.84
C ARG A 579 15.42 8.15 -20.02
N VAL A 580 14.11 8.14 -19.81
CA VAL A 580 13.11 8.47 -20.84
C VAL A 580 12.48 9.83 -20.52
N PRO A 581 12.63 10.85 -21.40
CA PRO A 581 11.99 12.14 -21.20
C PRO A 581 10.47 12.01 -21.04
N LEU A 582 9.88 12.67 -20.05
CA LEU A 582 8.44 12.56 -19.80
C LEU A 582 7.62 13.07 -20.99
N ALA A 583 8.05 14.19 -21.59
CA ALA A 583 7.41 14.77 -22.77
C ALA A 583 7.33 13.78 -23.94
N LEU A 584 8.30 12.86 -24.04
CA LEU A 584 8.31 11.80 -25.05
C LEU A 584 7.16 10.81 -24.80
N ILE A 585 7.02 10.37 -23.56
CA ILE A 585 5.98 9.43 -23.15
C ILE A 585 4.61 10.07 -23.33
N GLU A 586 4.45 11.32 -22.93
CA GLU A 586 3.20 12.08 -23.11
C GLU A 586 2.80 12.19 -24.59
N THR A 587 3.77 12.52 -25.45
CA THR A 587 3.54 12.63 -26.90
C THR A 587 3.15 11.29 -27.49
N LEU A 588 3.89 10.23 -27.19
CA LEU A 588 3.59 8.89 -27.70
C LEU A 588 2.26 8.37 -27.15
N HIS A 589 1.93 8.63 -25.88
CA HIS A 589 0.67 8.20 -25.29
C HIS A 589 -0.52 8.88 -25.96
N ALA A 590 -0.46 10.21 -26.13
CA ALA A 590 -1.56 10.96 -26.74
C ALA A 590 -1.87 10.50 -28.17
N GLN A 591 -0.85 10.07 -28.92
CA GLN A 591 -0.97 9.76 -30.34
C GLN A 591 -1.12 8.26 -30.64
N LEU A 592 -0.58 7.38 -29.79
CA LEU A 592 -0.49 5.94 -30.06
C LEU A 592 -1.32 5.09 -29.11
N ILE A 593 -2.06 5.68 -28.15
CA ILE A 593 -2.86 4.90 -27.19
C ILE A 593 -3.75 3.84 -27.87
N GLU A 594 -4.32 4.20 -29.02
CA GLU A 594 -5.21 3.34 -29.81
C GLU A 594 -4.50 2.15 -30.48
N LEU A 595 -3.17 2.15 -30.59
CA LEU A 595 -2.40 1.01 -31.09
C LEU A 595 -2.12 -0.04 -30.01
N PHE A 596 -2.14 0.35 -28.74
CA PHE A 596 -1.72 -0.54 -27.66
C PHE A 596 -2.78 -1.53 -27.22
N ASP A 597 -4.00 -1.50 -27.78
CA ASP A 597 -5.00 -2.56 -27.60
C ASP A 597 -4.68 -3.81 -28.43
N GLN A 598 -3.80 -3.70 -29.42
CA GLN A 598 -3.38 -4.85 -30.21
C GLN A 598 -2.30 -5.67 -29.48
N PRO A 599 -2.32 -7.01 -29.59
CA PRO A 599 -1.21 -7.83 -29.12
C PRO A 599 0.06 -7.49 -29.91
N PRO A 600 1.25 -7.57 -29.29
CA PRO A 600 2.50 -7.37 -30.00
C PRO A 600 2.65 -8.39 -31.14
N GLY A 601 3.36 -7.98 -32.19
CA GLY A 601 3.66 -8.84 -33.34
C GLY A 601 4.58 -10.01 -32.98
N PRO A 602 4.77 -10.98 -33.89
CA PRO A 602 5.65 -12.13 -33.68
C PRO A 602 7.10 -11.73 -33.35
N GLY A 603 7.57 -10.58 -33.84
CA GLY A 603 8.88 -10.03 -33.54
C GLY A 603 8.93 -9.20 -32.24
N GLY A 604 7.84 -9.07 -31.49
CA GLY A 604 7.76 -8.27 -30.26
C GLY A 604 7.52 -6.77 -30.47
N GLY A 605 7.35 -6.32 -31.72
CA GLY A 605 7.04 -4.93 -32.06
C GLY A 605 5.56 -4.58 -31.94
N TRP A 606 5.25 -3.29 -32.10
CA TRP A 606 3.88 -2.81 -32.20
C TRP A 606 3.27 -3.20 -33.54
N ARG A 607 2.09 -3.81 -33.50
CA ARG A 607 1.31 -4.11 -34.69
C ARG A 607 0.46 -2.90 -35.06
N ILE A 608 0.59 -2.45 -36.31
CA ILE A 608 -0.15 -1.32 -36.86
C ILE A 608 -0.97 -1.83 -38.04
N ASP A 609 -2.29 -1.74 -37.92
CA ASP A 609 -3.20 -2.02 -39.04
C ASP A 609 -2.99 -0.99 -40.16
N ALA A 610 -3.10 -1.42 -41.42
CA ALA A 610 -2.98 -0.55 -42.58
C ALA A 610 -3.97 0.63 -42.55
N ALA A 611 -5.17 0.42 -42.01
CA ALA A 611 -6.17 1.48 -41.82
C ALA A 611 -5.76 2.53 -40.77
N ARG A 612 -4.76 2.22 -39.94
CA ARG A 612 -4.21 3.07 -38.86
C ARG A 612 -2.79 3.54 -39.17
N ALA A 613 -2.35 3.43 -40.42
CA ALA A 613 -1.00 3.81 -40.83
C ALA A 613 -0.69 5.29 -40.58
N ASP A 614 -1.70 6.17 -40.55
CA ASP A 614 -1.59 7.58 -40.21
C ASP A 614 -0.97 7.82 -38.81
N LEU A 615 -1.20 6.91 -37.86
CA LEU A 615 -0.64 6.98 -36.51
C LEU A 615 0.88 6.88 -36.48
N ILE A 616 1.51 6.35 -37.53
CA ILE A 616 2.97 6.28 -37.62
C ILE A 616 3.60 7.67 -37.58
N GLY A 617 2.86 8.71 -37.97
CA GLY A 617 3.30 10.10 -37.89
C GLY A 617 3.65 10.56 -36.48
N ALA A 618 3.08 9.93 -35.45
CA ALA A 618 3.45 10.20 -34.07
C ALA A 618 4.91 9.85 -33.77
N LEU A 619 5.46 8.84 -34.48
CA LEU A 619 6.85 8.45 -34.33
C LEU A 619 7.79 9.46 -34.96
N ASP A 620 7.34 10.33 -35.87
CA ASP A 620 8.18 11.38 -36.45
C ASP A 620 8.69 12.36 -35.37
N HIS A 621 7.96 12.52 -34.25
CA HIS A 621 8.42 13.29 -33.08
C HIS A 621 9.68 12.70 -32.42
N LEU A 622 9.93 11.40 -32.60
CA LEU A 622 11.15 10.74 -32.15
C LEU A 622 12.33 11.01 -33.10
N SER A 623 12.07 11.60 -34.27
CA SER A 623 13.01 11.70 -35.39
C SER A 623 13.81 10.40 -35.61
N PRO A 624 13.14 9.24 -35.71
CA PRO A 624 13.82 7.97 -35.66
C PRO A 624 14.52 7.71 -36.98
N ARG A 625 15.66 7.04 -36.92
CA ARG A 625 16.28 6.42 -38.09
C ARG A 625 15.42 5.25 -38.55
N TRP A 626 14.70 5.44 -39.63
CA TRP A 626 13.88 4.40 -40.25
C TRP A 626 14.73 3.32 -40.93
N ILE A 627 14.39 2.06 -40.66
CA ILE A 627 14.96 0.88 -41.31
C ILE A 627 13.78 0.14 -41.97
N GLY A 628 13.63 0.31 -43.29
CA GLY A 628 12.50 -0.19 -44.07
C GLY A 628 11.24 0.69 -43.96
N GLY A 629 10.08 0.07 -44.17
CA GLY A 629 8.77 0.70 -43.94
C GLY A 629 8.38 1.77 -44.96
N GLU A 630 8.98 1.78 -46.16
CA GLU A 630 8.62 2.73 -47.22
C GLU A 630 7.15 2.62 -47.62
N ARG A 631 6.59 1.40 -47.63
CA ARG A 631 5.17 1.16 -47.90
C ARG A 631 4.27 1.77 -46.83
N LEU A 632 4.58 1.53 -45.55
CA LEU A 632 3.84 2.08 -44.41
C LEU A 632 3.84 3.61 -44.43
N ARG A 633 5.02 4.22 -44.61
CA ARG A 633 5.16 5.68 -44.64
C ARG A 633 4.44 6.31 -45.83
N ARG A 634 4.53 5.71 -47.03
CA ARG A 634 3.73 6.14 -48.19
C ARG A 634 2.23 6.02 -47.92
N LEU A 635 1.77 4.95 -47.27
CA LEU A 635 0.36 4.79 -46.93
C LEU A 635 -0.09 5.86 -45.92
N ALA A 636 0.71 6.14 -44.90
CA ALA A 636 0.46 7.19 -43.91
C ALA A 636 0.35 8.58 -44.56
N ASP A 637 1.28 8.93 -45.46
CA ASP A 637 1.25 10.21 -46.18
C ASP A 637 -0.01 10.33 -47.04
N ARG A 638 -0.41 9.25 -47.73
CA ARG A 638 -1.61 9.23 -48.54
C ARG A 638 -2.88 9.42 -47.70
N LEU A 639 -2.98 8.74 -46.56
CA LEU A 639 -4.08 8.90 -45.59
C LEU A 639 -4.16 10.34 -45.06
N ARG A 640 -3.01 10.95 -44.71
CA ARG A 640 -2.95 12.35 -44.24
C ARG A 640 -3.31 13.36 -45.32
N SER A 641 -2.91 13.09 -46.57
CA SER A 641 -3.09 14.02 -47.70
C SER A 641 -4.50 14.03 -48.30
N CYS A 642 -5.34 13.03 -48.02
CA CYS A 642 -6.63 12.87 -48.67
C CYS A 642 -7.78 12.91 -47.65
N LEU A 643 -8.15 14.12 -47.21
CA LEU A 643 -9.27 14.33 -46.29
C LEU A 643 -10.66 14.21 -46.95
N ALA A 644 -10.73 14.18 -48.29
CA ALA A 644 -11.99 14.10 -49.04
C ALA A 644 -11.90 13.09 -50.19
N PRO A 645 -12.94 12.24 -50.41
CA PRO A 645 -13.02 11.36 -51.57
C PRO A 645 -12.98 12.19 -52.87
N PRO A 646 -12.22 11.76 -53.90
CA PRO A 646 -12.23 12.44 -55.19
C PRO A 646 -13.61 12.32 -55.84
N THR A 647 -13.99 13.29 -56.67
CA THR A 647 -15.18 13.16 -57.50
C THR A 647 -14.98 12.04 -58.52
N VAL A 648 -15.86 11.05 -58.50
CA VAL A 648 -15.82 9.90 -59.41
C VAL A 648 -16.94 9.99 -60.43
N ALA A 649 -16.59 9.85 -61.71
CA ALA A 649 -17.57 9.74 -62.78
C ALA A 649 -18.34 8.41 -62.67
N VAL A 650 -19.66 8.48 -62.80
CA VAL A 650 -20.51 7.28 -62.85
C VAL A 650 -20.19 6.50 -64.13
N PRO A 651 -20.03 5.16 -64.07
CA PRO A 651 -19.77 4.34 -65.25
C PRO A 651 -20.83 4.52 -66.34
N ALA A 652 -20.39 4.73 -67.59
CA ALA A 652 -21.31 4.96 -68.70
C ALA A 652 -22.28 3.79 -68.95
N GLY A 653 -21.89 2.57 -68.57
CA GLY A 653 -22.72 1.36 -68.69
C GLY A 653 -23.74 1.16 -67.56
N LEU A 654 -23.78 2.04 -66.55
CA LEU A 654 -24.71 1.91 -65.43
C LEU A 654 -26.09 2.44 -65.85
N THR A 655 -27.10 1.57 -65.91
CA THR A 655 -28.42 1.93 -66.46
C THR A 655 -29.32 2.68 -65.47
N VAL A 656 -28.88 2.87 -64.23
CA VAL A 656 -29.63 3.50 -63.14
C VAL A 656 -28.93 4.77 -62.68
N GLU A 657 -29.72 5.83 -62.45
CA GLU A 657 -29.20 7.08 -61.94
C GLU A 657 -28.95 7.00 -60.43
N LEU A 658 -27.67 7.11 -60.05
CA LEU A 658 -27.27 7.19 -58.64
C LEU A 658 -27.78 8.48 -58.01
N ARG A 659 -28.42 8.36 -56.85
CA ARG A 659 -28.78 9.49 -55.98
C ARG A 659 -27.52 10.21 -55.47
N PRO A 660 -27.60 11.48 -55.05
CA PRO A 660 -26.43 12.23 -54.58
C PRO A 660 -25.60 11.47 -53.54
N TYR A 661 -26.24 10.97 -52.48
CA TYR A 661 -25.55 10.18 -51.43
C TYR A 661 -24.94 8.86 -51.93
N GLN A 662 -25.50 8.25 -52.99
CA GLN A 662 -24.94 7.03 -53.60
C GLN A 662 -23.71 7.35 -54.46
N ARG A 663 -23.65 8.55 -55.05
CA ARG A 663 -22.45 9.04 -55.73
C ARG A 663 -21.34 9.31 -54.73
N ASP A 664 -21.69 9.86 -53.56
CA ASP A 664 -20.74 10.05 -52.46
C ASP A 664 -20.21 8.70 -51.95
N GLY A 665 -21.09 7.70 -51.78
CA GLY A 665 -20.69 6.33 -51.43
C GLY A 665 -19.79 5.67 -52.47
N LEU A 666 -20.07 5.84 -53.77
CA LEU A 666 -19.20 5.38 -54.86
C LEU A 666 -17.82 6.08 -54.82
N ALA A 667 -17.81 7.40 -54.63
CA ALA A 667 -16.58 8.18 -54.52
C ALA A 667 -15.72 7.70 -53.33
N TRP A 668 -16.36 7.42 -52.20
CA TRP A 668 -15.69 6.86 -51.02
C TRP A 668 -15.13 5.45 -51.26
N LEU A 669 -15.88 4.55 -51.90
CA LEU A 669 -15.38 3.20 -52.23
C LEU A 669 -14.18 3.25 -53.18
N GLN A 670 -14.22 4.12 -54.19
CA GLN A 670 -13.11 4.34 -55.11
C GLN A 670 -11.91 5.00 -54.45
N HIS A 671 -12.15 5.86 -53.46
CA HIS A 671 -11.11 6.44 -52.64
C HIS A 671 -10.33 5.34 -51.89
N LEU A 672 -11.03 4.45 -51.20
CA LEU A 672 -10.44 3.33 -50.47
C LEU A 672 -9.67 2.38 -51.39
N ALA A 673 -10.24 2.02 -52.53
CA ALA A 673 -9.56 1.18 -53.52
C ALA A 673 -8.30 1.84 -54.06
N GLY A 674 -8.33 3.16 -54.30
CA GLY A 674 -7.15 3.93 -54.64
C GLY A 674 -6.06 3.78 -53.58
N LEU A 675 -6.41 3.87 -52.30
CA LEU A 675 -5.49 3.70 -51.16
C LEU A 675 -5.00 2.25 -50.97
N GLY A 676 -5.61 1.26 -51.64
CA GLY A 676 -5.35 -0.15 -51.42
C GLY A 676 -5.95 -0.67 -50.11
N LEU A 677 -7.02 -0.01 -49.62
CA LEU A 677 -7.70 -0.33 -48.37
C LEU A 677 -9.08 -0.94 -48.65
N GLY A 678 -9.52 -1.80 -47.73
CA GLY A 678 -10.92 -2.21 -47.63
C GLY A 678 -11.75 -1.20 -46.84
N GLY A 679 -13.07 -1.40 -46.79
CA GLY A 679 -13.96 -0.60 -45.98
C GLY A 679 -15.32 -1.23 -45.77
N VAL A 680 -16.02 -0.75 -44.74
CA VAL A 680 -17.39 -1.18 -44.41
C VAL A 680 -18.36 -0.12 -44.88
N LEU A 681 -19.08 -0.39 -45.96
CA LEU A 681 -20.18 0.47 -46.41
C LEU A 681 -21.40 0.25 -45.51
N ALA A 682 -21.48 1.02 -44.44
CA ALA A 682 -22.46 0.87 -43.36
C ALA A 682 -23.72 1.75 -43.54
N ASP A 683 -24.12 2.07 -44.77
CA ASP A 683 -25.37 2.78 -45.03
C ASP A 683 -26.58 2.03 -44.45
N ASP A 684 -27.61 2.77 -44.04
CA ASP A 684 -28.86 2.18 -43.55
C ASP A 684 -29.53 1.24 -44.57
N MET A 685 -30.39 0.35 -44.06
CA MET A 685 -31.16 -0.57 -44.89
C MET A 685 -32.06 0.21 -45.86
N GLY A 686 -32.03 -0.17 -47.14
CA GLY A 686 -32.85 0.47 -48.19
C GLY A 686 -32.15 1.59 -48.97
N LEU A 687 -30.99 2.08 -48.55
CA LEU A 687 -30.23 3.14 -49.26
C LEU A 687 -29.50 2.64 -50.53
N GLY A 688 -29.65 1.36 -50.88
CA GLY A 688 -29.14 0.82 -52.15
C GLY A 688 -27.64 0.51 -52.17
N LYS A 689 -27.08 -0.05 -51.09
CA LYS A 689 -25.67 -0.49 -51.05
C LYS A 689 -25.24 -1.38 -52.23
N THR A 690 -26.15 -2.24 -52.71
CA THR A 690 -25.90 -3.13 -53.86
C THR A 690 -25.59 -2.34 -55.13
N VAL A 691 -26.33 -1.27 -55.42
CA VAL A 691 -26.11 -0.48 -56.64
C VAL A 691 -24.80 0.30 -56.57
N GLN A 692 -24.43 0.78 -55.38
CA GLN A 692 -23.13 1.43 -55.15
C GLN A 692 -21.97 0.46 -55.35
N ALA A 693 -22.09 -0.78 -54.83
CA ALA A 693 -21.09 -1.81 -55.03
C ALA A 693 -20.95 -2.23 -56.50
N ILE A 694 -22.06 -2.39 -57.23
CA ILE A 694 -22.03 -2.66 -58.68
C ILE A 694 -21.33 -1.52 -59.43
N ALA A 695 -21.70 -0.27 -59.16
CA ALA A 695 -21.05 0.88 -59.78
C ALA A 695 -19.54 0.91 -59.48
N HIS A 696 -19.13 0.60 -58.26
CA HIS A 696 -17.71 0.49 -57.89
C HIS A 696 -16.99 -0.58 -58.71
N LEU A 697 -17.56 -1.78 -58.84
CA LEU A 697 -16.97 -2.86 -59.65
C LEU A 697 -16.85 -2.49 -61.13
N MET A 698 -17.83 -1.77 -61.68
CA MET A 698 -17.78 -1.26 -63.04
C MET A 698 -16.67 -0.22 -63.23
N VAL A 699 -16.50 0.72 -62.30
CA VAL A 699 -15.39 1.70 -62.37
C VAL A 699 -14.04 0.97 -62.37
N GLU A 700 -13.86 -0.03 -61.51
CA GLU A 700 -12.62 -0.82 -61.47
C GLU A 700 -12.37 -1.59 -62.77
N ARG A 701 -13.42 -2.16 -63.36
CA ARG A 701 -13.37 -2.84 -64.66
C ARG A 701 -12.99 -1.89 -65.77
N ASP A 702 -13.70 -0.76 -65.88
CA ASP A 702 -13.52 0.21 -66.96
C ASP A 702 -12.13 0.88 -66.89
N ALA A 703 -11.56 0.99 -65.68
CA ALA A 703 -10.20 1.47 -65.48
C ALA A 703 -9.10 0.40 -65.64
N GLY A 704 -9.46 -0.84 -66.01
CA GLY A 704 -8.51 -1.94 -66.20
C GLY A 704 -7.89 -2.49 -64.91
N ARG A 705 -8.44 -2.15 -63.75
CA ARG A 705 -7.99 -2.62 -62.41
C ARG A 705 -8.71 -3.88 -61.93
N ALA A 706 -9.63 -4.42 -62.73
CA ALA A 706 -10.31 -5.70 -62.48
C ALA A 706 -9.77 -6.79 -63.41
N ASP A 707 -8.51 -7.18 -63.23
CA ASP A 707 -7.81 -8.22 -63.99
C ASP A 707 -8.10 -9.66 -63.50
N ARG A 708 -8.84 -9.79 -62.40
CA ARG A 708 -9.21 -11.07 -61.76
C ARG A 708 -10.70 -11.15 -61.46
N ALA A 709 -11.21 -12.38 -61.30
CA ALA A 709 -12.58 -12.64 -60.89
C ALA A 709 -12.90 -11.97 -59.54
N ARG A 710 -14.08 -11.32 -59.46
CA ARG A 710 -14.57 -10.65 -58.25
C ARG A 710 -15.59 -11.56 -57.57
N LEU A 711 -15.48 -11.73 -56.24
CA LEU A 711 -16.35 -12.57 -55.44
C LEU A 711 -17.28 -11.72 -54.58
N VAL A 712 -18.58 -11.99 -54.66
CA VAL A 712 -19.57 -11.47 -53.72
C VAL A 712 -20.04 -12.61 -52.83
N ILE A 713 -19.88 -12.45 -51.52
CA ILE A 713 -20.39 -13.39 -50.52
C ILE A 713 -21.64 -12.76 -49.89
N CYS A 714 -22.76 -13.48 -49.93
CA CYS A 714 -24.03 -13.01 -49.38
C CYS A 714 -24.90 -14.19 -48.90
N PRO A 715 -25.89 -13.96 -48.02
CA PRO A 715 -26.86 -14.99 -47.65
C PRO A 715 -27.54 -15.61 -48.87
N ALA A 716 -27.87 -16.90 -48.80
CA ALA A 716 -28.49 -17.63 -49.91
C ALA A 716 -29.77 -16.96 -50.45
N SER A 717 -30.55 -16.33 -49.56
CA SER A 717 -31.79 -15.62 -49.89
C SER A 717 -31.61 -14.39 -50.79
N VAL A 718 -30.41 -13.79 -50.85
CA VAL A 718 -30.16 -12.55 -51.61
C VAL A 718 -29.28 -12.77 -52.85
N VAL A 719 -28.85 -14.00 -53.11
CA VAL A 719 -28.07 -14.34 -54.32
C VAL A 719 -28.84 -13.97 -55.59
N GLN A 720 -30.13 -14.31 -55.65
CA GLN A 720 -30.97 -13.97 -56.80
C GLN A 720 -31.14 -12.45 -56.95
N VAL A 721 -31.27 -11.73 -55.83
CA VAL A 721 -31.35 -10.27 -55.82
C VAL A 721 -30.10 -9.64 -56.43
N TRP A 722 -28.90 -10.13 -56.07
CA TRP A 722 -27.65 -9.66 -56.68
C TRP A 722 -27.60 -9.95 -58.19
N ARG A 723 -28.00 -11.15 -58.63
CA ARG A 723 -28.03 -11.50 -60.07
C ARG A 723 -28.97 -10.61 -60.86
N ASP A 724 -30.17 -10.38 -60.35
CA ASP A 724 -31.18 -9.56 -61.01
C ASP A 724 -30.75 -8.08 -61.04
N GLN A 725 -30.13 -7.58 -59.98
CA GLN A 725 -29.59 -6.21 -59.92
C GLN A 725 -28.43 -6.01 -60.89
N VAL A 726 -27.50 -6.96 -61.00
CA VAL A 726 -26.40 -6.89 -61.99
C VAL A 726 -26.96 -6.93 -63.41
N ALA A 727 -27.83 -7.89 -63.73
CA ALA A 727 -28.42 -8.00 -65.08
C ALA A 727 -29.24 -6.78 -65.48
N ARG A 728 -29.88 -6.11 -64.52
CA ARG A 728 -30.67 -4.90 -64.76
C ARG A 728 -29.81 -3.64 -64.87
N HIS A 729 -28.83 -3.49 -63.97
CA HIS A 729 -28.12 -2.22 -63.77
C HIS A 729 -26.75 -2.15 -64.45
N ALA A 730 -26.13 -3.30 -64.73
CA ALA A 730 -24.80 -3.43 -65.33
C ALA A 730 -24.72 -4.68 -66.25
N PRO A 731 -25.51 -4.74 -67.34
CA PRO A 731 -25.62 -5.91 -68.21
C PRO A 731 -24.34 -6.25 -69.00
#